data_AF-D3DFX8-F1
#
_entry.id   AF-D3DFX8-F1
#
_cell.length_a   1.000
_cell.length_b   1.000
_cell.length_c   1.000
_cell.angle_alpha   90.00
_cell.angle_beta   90.00
_cell.angle_gamma   90.00
#
_symmetry.space_group_name_H-M   'P 1'
#
loop_
_entity.id
_entity.type
_entity.pdbx_description
1 polymer ?
#
loop_
_entity_poly.entity_id
_entity_poly.type
_entity_poly.pdbx_seq_one_letter_code
_entity_poly.pdbx_strand_id
1 'polypeptide(L)'
;MNTFVIHGHFYQPYRANPYVGDVMIEDTAYPYENWNERIYRECYLPNAYAHLRVDTKVKAIINNYTKMSFNFGWPLLDWMEKNHPELLDKIREGAENAIATSFNHTILPLDPQEDKEIQLFWGIRAFEKFFGRRPTGFWLPELAIDKQIVHMLIKYGIKYILLAPHQTKARGSFLRYYVQDGHLDIFVYNGELSQGIAFGDLLSDAKSLLETLRSRRGLTIIAADGETFGHHKKFGEMGLAYMFANSSEFKSLEAYYKENMPKLSTDINWNTSWSCPHGVERWRSDCGCSTGGLPGWHQKWRKPLRDGLEAVRSRIKEIVYNKLEEYFFDVHGAILGFVDVILGASKDEYFSKYLKRDINKEEKVKILKLLNAIKYIQLAFSSDGWFFAEISGIEPVKNLLFAKRAIELIEDSSIERTLLRYLEEAPSNIQAYGNGLGVWKNLVLTQVYSPQTISRTALILHISELKDKKDRLGKWEFEVLEESKIRLIDTETEEELSFEEDLTSFDVSMLPSLYAKHIFEKWAMDYMKEEEEFLKDYEFLLEDMVLHSKSLRFRTAQYMREKLRLLLKSKLLILIKEKASTDKIKEILTKADTLSVDVRDEHLAQELTSYVVDKAIKAGDEELLRLLEFAREYNLSVVRYELAIDLWQVQNIVWERRQAIKNNRIFELLNILPFSS
;
A
#
# COMPACT_ATOMS: atom_id res chain seq x y z
N MET A 1 -32.38 19.04 11.31
CA MET A 1 -31.66 17.80 11.66
C MET A 1 -30.22 18.00 11.25
N ASN A 2 -29.26 17.70 12.13
CA ASN A 2 -27.85 17.81 11.79
C ASN A 2 -27.41 16.53 11.09
N THR A 3 -26.44 16.65 10.20
CA THR A 3 -25.83 15.49 9.55
C THR A 3 -24.34 15.71 9.42
N PHE A 4 -23.58 14.71 9.80
CA PHE A 4 -22.13 14.73 9.76
C PHE A 4 -21.63 13.71 8.76
N VAL A 5 -20.63 14.09 7.98
CA VAL A 5 -19.92 13.19 7.08
C VAL A 5 -18.44 13.29 7.41
N ILE A 6 -17.80 12.15 7.58
CA ILE A 6 -16.34 12.04 7.58
C ILE A 6 -15.98 11.29 6.30
N HIS A 7 -15.16 11.91 5.46
CA HIS A 7 -14.64 11.36 4.23
C HIS A 7 -13.15 11.07 4.36
N GLY A 8 -12.77 9.79 4.22
CA GLY A 8 -11.37 9.35 4.16
C GLY A 8 -10.92 9.10 2.73
N HIS A 9 -9.93 9.86 2.27
CA HIS A 9 -9.28 9.67 0.98
C HIS A 9 -8.07 8.73 1.12
N PHE A 10 -8.19 7.45 0.77
CA PHE A 10 -7.10 6.47 0.93
C PHE A 10 -6.35 6.26 -0.39
N TYR A 11 -5.04 6.49 -0.37
CA TYR A 11 -4.21 6.37 -1.57
C TYR A 11 -2.75 6.07 -1.23
N GLN A 12 -2.16 5.20 -2.05
CA GLN A 12 -0.72 5.05 -2.21
C GLN A 12 -0.40 5.02 -3.70
N PRO A 13 0.74 5.58 -4.15
CA PRO A 13 1.17 5.43 -5.53
C PRO A 13 1.40 3.96 -5.88
N TYR A 14 1.39 3.62 -7.16
CA TYR A 14 1.74 2.27 -7.59
C TYR A 14 3.22 2.00 -7.25
N ARG A 15 3.48 1.13 -6.26
CA ARG A 15 4.85 0.91 -5.72
C ARG A 15 5.57 -0.28 -6.36
N ALA A 16 4.85 -1.19 -7.00
CA ALA A 16 5.43 -2.37 -7.61
C ALA A 16 6.47 -1.98 -8.67
N ASN A 17 7.65 -2.60 -8.62
CA ASN A 17 8.71 -2.32 -9.58
C ASN A 17 8.27 -2.82 -10.97
N PRO A 18 8.30 -1.98 -12.02
CA PRO A 18 7.75 -2.33 -13.34
C PRO A 18 8.53 -3.43 -14.08
N TYR A 19 9.73 -3.78 -13.61
CA TYR A 19 10.53 -4.88 -14.14
C TYR A 19 10.23 -6.20 -13.46
N VAL A 20 9.80 -6.16 -12.19
CA VAL A 20 9.62 -7.34 -11.35
C VAL A 20 8.14 -7.71 -11.20
N GLY A 21 7.28 -6.70 -10.97
CA GLY A 21 5.85 -6.86 -10.70
C GLY A 21 5.48 -6.85 -9.21
N ASP A 22 6.47 -6.89 -8.30
CA ASP A 22 6.27 -6.83 -6.85
C ASP A 22 6.85 -5.55 -6.23
N VAL A 23 6.40 -5.21 -5.02
CA VAL A 23 6.90 -4.07 -4.24
C VAL A 23 8.25 -4.45 -3.62
N MET A 24 9.29 -3.70 -3.93
CA MET A 24 10.63 -3.92 -3.38
C MET A 24 10.72 -3.45 -1.92
N ILE A 25 11.81 -3.80 -1.24
CA ILE A 25 12.08 -3.27 0.10
C ILE A 25 12.30 -1.76 0.03
N GLU A 26 11.68 -1.02 0.94
CA GLU A 26 11.79 0.43 1.08
C GLU A 26 12.29 0.75 2.50
N ASP A 27 13.59 0.95 2.69
CA ASP A 27 14.24 1.07 4.01
C ASP A 27 13.58 2.06 4.97
N THR A 28 13.04 3.15 4.43
CA THR A 28 12.30 4.18 5.20
C THR A 28 11.01 3.69 5.86
N ALA A 29 10.52 2.50 5.49
CA ALA A 29 9.34 1.85 6.06
C ALA A 29 9.65 0.91 7.23
N TYR A 30 10.93 0.74 7.59
CA TYR A 30 11.35 -0.13 8.71
C TYR A 30 10.52 0.14 9.99
N PRO A 31 10.07 -0.91 10.71
CA PRO A 31 10.44 -2.32 10.58
C PRO A 31 9.68 -3.11 9.50
N TYR A 32 8.80 -2.46 8.72
CA TYR A 32 8.07 -3.10 7.64
C TYR A 32 8.88 -3.12 6.35
N GLU A 33 8.57 -4.08 5.47
CA GLU A 33 9.28 -4.24 4.19
C GLU A 33 9.11 -3.04 3.27
N ASN A 34 7.91 -2.46 3.26
CA ASN A 34 7.57 -1.33 2.40
C ASN A 34 6.46 -0.48 3.02
N TRP A 35 6.22 0.70 2.46
CA TRP A 35 5.23 1.65 3.00
C TRP A 35 3.79 1.14 2.91
N ASN A 36 3.44 0.29 1.93
CA ASN A 36 2.10 -0.28 1.87
C ASN A 36 1.86 -1.21 3.07
N GLU A 37 2.81 -2.10 3.38
CA GLU A 37 2.74 -2.97 4.57
C GLU A 37 2.67 -2.18 5.87
N ARG A 38 3.49 -1.12 5.98
CA ARG A 38 3.47 -0.24 7.15
C ARG A 38 2.10 0.38 7.38
N ILE A 39 1.55 1.04 6.35
CA ILE A 39 0.29 1.78 6.49
C ILE A 39 -0.90 0.81 6.58
N TYR A 40 -0.81 -0.39 5.99
CA TYR A 40 -1.76 -1.47 6.25
C TYR A 40 -1.87 -1.78 7.74
N ARG A 41 -0.73 -1.95 8.43
CA ARG A 41 -0.68 -2.22 9.87
C ARG A 41 -1.06 -1.04 10.72
N GLU A 42 -0.67 0.17 10.33
CA GLU A 42 -0.86 1.38 11.13
C GLU A 42 -2.23 2.06 10.90
N CYS A 43 -2.92 1.78 9.78
CA CYS A 43 -4.15 2.49 9.41
C CYS A 43 -5.24 1.62 8.79
N TYR A 44 -4.96 0.91 7.68
CA TYR A 44 -6.04 0.31 6.90
C TYR A 44 -6.74 -0.83 7.66
N LEU A 45 -5.95 -1.74 8.25
CA LEU A 45 -6.46 -2.83 9.07
C LEU A 45 -7.07 -2.33 10.39
N PRO A 46 -6.44 -1.39 11.14
CA PRO A 46 -7.07 -0.76 12.30
C PRO A 46 -8.44 -0.13 12.01
N ASN A 47 -8.67 0.50 10.85
CA ASN A 47 -9.99 1.04 10.51
C ASN A 47 -11.04 -0.03 10.25
N ALA A 48 -10.65 -1.21 9.73
CA ALA A 48 -11.56 -2.35 9.60
C ALA A 48 -11.91 -2.96 10.97
N TYR A 49 -11.03 -2.83 11.96
CA TYR A 49 -11.14 -3.43 13.28
C TYR A 49 -10.91 -2.43 14.42
N ALA A 50 -11.58 -1.28 14.38
CA ALA A 50 -11.33 -0.23 15.36
C ALA A 50 -11.91 -0.63 16.73
N HIS A 51 -11.06 -0.69 17.76
CA HIS A 51 -11.48 -1.12 19.10
C HIS A 51 -12.17 0.00 19.85
N LEU A 52 -13.45 -0.17 20.15
CA LEU A 52 -14.15 0.64 21.13
C LEU A 52 -13.90 0.04 22.52
N ARG A 53 -13.13 0.76 23.35
CA ARG A 53 -12.74 0.31 24.69
C ARG A 53 -13.51 1.01 25.81
N VAL A 54 -13.72 0.30 26.91
CA VAL A 54 -14.13 0.83 28.21
C VAL A 54 -13.10 0.36 29.23
N ASP A 55 -12.44 1.32 29.89
CA ASP A 55 -11.22 1.08 30.67
C ASP A 55 -10.18 0.32 29.83
N THR A 56 -9.75 -0.86 30.29
CA THR A 56 -8.79 -1.72 29.57
C THR A 56 -9.44 -2.73 28.64
N LYS A 57 -10.78 -2.86 28.66
CA LYS A 57 -11.51 -3.92 27.96
C LYS A 57 -12.08 -3.46 26.62
N VAL A 58 -12.02 -4.34 25.62
CA VAL A 58 -12.67 -4.16 24.33
C VAL A 58 -14.17 -4.41 24.50
N LYS A 59 -14.97 -3.35 24.34
CA LYS A 59 -16.44 -3.42 24.38
C LYS A 59 -17.00 -3.82 23.02
N ALA A 60 -16.46 -3.24 21.96
CA ALA A 60 -16.85 -3.55 20.59
C ALA A 60 -15.67 -3.38 19.63
N ILE A 61 -15.73 -4.08 18.50
CA ILE A 61 -14.85 -3.83 17.35
C ILE A 61 -15.72 -3.33 16.20
N ILE A 62 -15.42 -2.14 15.71
CA ILE A 62 -16.22 -1.40 14.72
C ILE A 62 -15.43 -1.34 13.41
N ASN A 63 -16.08 -1.76 12.33
CA ASN A 63 -15.57 -1.51 10.99
C ASN A 63 -15.96 -0.08 10.57
N ASN A 64 -15.00 0.84 10.62
CA ASN A 64 -15.24 2.26 10.33
C ASN A 64 -15.67 2.49 8.87
N TYR A 65 -15.27 1.63 7.92
CA TYR A 65 -15.68 1.74 6.50
C TYR A 65 -17.19 1.60 6.31
N THR A 66 -17.88 0.88 7.21
CA THR A 66 -19.35 0.77 7.19
C THR A 66 -20.08 2.05 7.61
N LYS A 67 -19.35 3.05 8.14
CA LYS A 67 -19.91 4.30 8.69
C LYS A 67 -19.36 5.56 8.01
N MET A 68 -18.07 5.58 7.68
CA MET A 68 -17.44 6.70 6.99
C MET A 68 -17.78 6.69 5.49
N SER A 69 -17.76 7.86 4.86
CA SER A 69 -17.59 7.92 3.41
C SER A 69 -16.11 7.74 3.07
N PHE A 70 -15.77 7.12 1.95
CA PHE A 70 -14.38 6.93 1.59
C PHE A 70 -14.17 6.76 0.08
N ASN A 71 -12.93 6.85 -0.35
CA ASN A 71 -12.47 6.31 -1.62
C ASN A 71 -11.15 5.57 -1.41
N PHE A 72 -10.87 4.58 -2.26
CA PHE A 72 -9.56 3.95 -2.37
C PHE A 72 -9.07 4.08 -3.82
N GLY A 73 -7.80 4.45 -4.01
CA GLY A 73 -7.16 4.40 -5.33
C GLY A 73 -6.95 2.97 -5.82
N TRP A 74 -7.00 2.76 -7.15
CA TRP A 74 -6.73 1.46 -7.76
C TRP A 74 -5.37 0.85 -7.36
N PRO A 75 -4.24 1.59 -7.29
CA PRO A 75 -2.95 1.01 -6.94
C PRO A 75 -2.97 0.30 -5.58
N LEU A 76 -3.71 0.88 -4.63
CA LEU A 76 -3.84 0.33 -3.29
C LEU A 76 -4.80 -0.87 -3.26
N LEU A 77 -5.93 -0.80 -3.98
CA LEU A 77 -6.87 -1.93 -4.11
C LEU A 77 -6.25 -3.15 -4.81
N ASP A 78 -5.47 -2.93 -5.88
CA ASP A 78 -4.72 -3.98 -6.58
C ASP A 78 -3.69 -4.63 -5.68
N TRP A 79 -2.98 -3.84 -4.87
CA TRP A 79 -2.04 -4.37 -3.88
C TRP A 79 -2.76 -5.17 -2.77
N MET A 80 -3.86 -4.66 -2.23
CA MET A 80 -4.65 -5.36 -1.21
C MET A 80 -5.22 -6.68 -1.73
N GLU A 81 -5.74 -6.72 -2.96
CA GLU A 81 -6.28 -7.94 -3.57
C GLU A 81 -5.22 -9.06 -3.62
N LYS A 82 -3.95 -8.70 -3.86
CA LYS A 82 -2.84 -9.66 -3.96
C LYS A 82 -2.24 -10.06 -2.62
N ASN A 83 -2.16 -9.14 -1.67
CA ASN A 83 -1.37 -9.32 -0.44
C ASN A 83 -2.22 -9.47 0.82
N HIS A 84 -3.38 -8.80 0.89
CA HIS A 84 -4.26 -8.75 2.07
C HIS A 84 -5.75 -8.84 1.66
N PRO A 85 -6.18 -9.93 0.98
CA PRO A 85 -7.56 -10.06 0.49
C PRO A 85 -8.60 -10.03 1.61
N GLU A 86 -8.25 -10.45 2.82
CA GLU A 86 -9.12 -10.42 4.00
C GLU A 86 -9.49 -9.00 4.43
N LEU A 87 -8.59 -8.03 4.23
CA LEU A 87 -8.90 -6.62 4.46
C LEU A 87 -9.82 -6.07 3.37
N LEU A 88 -9.57 -6.45 2.11
CA LEU A 88 -10.41 -6.00 0.99
C LEU A 88 -11.87 -6.43 1.20
N ASP A 89 -12.11 -7.64 1.71
CA ASP A 89 -13.45 -8.10 2.07
C ASP A 89 -14.08 -7.24 3.19
N LYS A 90 -13.31 -6.84 4.20
CA LYS A 90 -13.78 -5.89 5.23
C LYS A 90 -14.08 -4.50 4.68
N ILE A 91 -13.30 -4.00 3.74
CA ILE A 91 -13.58 -2.72 3.06
C ILE A 91 -14.88 -2.82 2.26
N ARG A 92 -15.13 -3.95 1.59
CA ARG A 92 -16.35 -4.21 0.80
C ARG A 92 -17.63 -4.25 1.64
N GLU A 93 -17.55 -4.56 2.94
CA GLU A 93 -18.70 -4.39 3.86
C GLU A 93 -19.22 -2.93 3.86
N GLY A 94 -18.36 -1.95 3.55
CA GLY A 94 -18.70 -0.53 3.41
C GLY A 94 -18.92 -0.06 1.97
N ALA A 95 -19.07 -0.95 0.98
CA ALA A 95 -19.10 -0.60 -0.45
C ALA A 95 -20.17 0.46 -0.83
N GLU A 96 -21.27 0.54 -0.09
CA GLU A 96 -22.32 1.55 -0.29
C GLU A 96 -21.90 2.98 0.06
N ASN A 97 -20.82 3.14 0.83
CA ASN A 97 -20.26 4.43 1.25
C ASN A 97 -19.08 4.91 0.39
N ALA A 98 -18.57 4.02 -0.46
CA ALA A 98 -17.43 4.26 -1.33
C ALA A 98 -17.78 5.20 -2.50
N ILE A 99 -16.83 6.02 -2.93
CA ILE A 99 -16.90 6.77 -4.20
C ILE A 99 -15.68 6.44 -5.07
N ALA A 100 -15.79 6.66 -6.39
CA ALA A 100 -14.68 6.41 -7.29
C ALA A 100 -13.60 7.49 -7.19
N THR A 101 -12.42 7.22 -7.74
CA THR A 101 -11.36 8.20 -7.98
C THR A 101 -10.65 7.87 -9.29
N SER A 102 -9.75 8.74 -9.74
CA SER A 102 -8.95 8.50 -10.94
C SER A 102 -8.04 7.27 -10.77
N PHE A 103 -7.62 6.67 -11.88
CA PHE A 103 -6.87 5.42 -11.84
C PHE A 103 -5.51 5.50 -11.12
N ASN A 104 -4.66 6.48 -11.44
CA ASN A 104 -3.31 6.59 -10.85
C ASN A 104 -3.10 7.85 -9.98
N HIS A 105 -4.15 8.64 -9.74
CA HIS A 105 -4.06 9.88 -8.95
C HIS A 105 -3.13 10.96 -9.57
N THR A 106 -3.25 11.16 -10.89
CA THR A 106 -2.61 12.29 -11.58
C THR A 106 -3.39 13.58 -11.38
N ILE A 107 -2.72 14.73 -11.49
CA ILE A 107 -3.37 16.05 -11.46
C ILE A 107 -4.06 16.30 -12.78
N LEU A 108 -5.32 15.85 -12.85
CA LEU A 108 -6.13 15.85 -14.06
C LEU A 108 -6.11 17.18 -14.84
N PRO A 109 -6.22 18.38 -14.23
CA PRO A 109 -6.19 19.64 -14.98
C PRO A 109 -4.91 19.87 -15.81
N LEU A 110 -3.80 19.25 -15.41
CA LEU A 110 -2.51 19.35 -16.09
C LEU A 110 -2.33 18.32 -17.21
N ASP A 111 -3.26 17.37 -17.36
CA ASP A 111 -3.17 16.33 -18.37
C ASP A 111 -3.81 16.73 -19.72
N PRO A 112 -3.32 16.19 -20.84
CA PRO A 112 -4.02 16.22 -22.12
C PRO A 112 -5.43 15.63 -22.01
N GLN A 113 -6.29 16.02 -22.94
CA GLN A 113 -7.70 15.62 -22.91
C GLN A 113 -7.88 14.10 -22.92
N GLU A 114 -7.13 13.37 -23.74
CA GLU A 114 -7.28 11.90 -23.83
C GLU A 114 -6.78 11.21 -22.56
N ASP A 115 -5.77 11.76 -21.90
CA ASP A 115 -5.23 11.23 -20.64
C ASP A 115 -6.21 11.45 -19.49
N LYS A 116 -6.88 12.61 -19.44
CA LYS A 116 -8.00 12.84 -18.51
C LYS A 116 -9.07 11.77 -18.69
N GLU A 117 -9.44 11.48 -19.93
CA GLU A 117 -10.46 10.47 -20.24
C GLU A 117 -10.02 9.06 -19.85
N ILE A 118 -8.77 8.69 -20.14
CA ILE A 118 -8.17 7.42 -19.68
C ILE A 118 -8.25 7.29 -18.15
N GLN A 119 -7.80 8.30 -17.41
CA GLN A 119 -7.75 8.26 -15.95
C GLN A 119 -9.13 8.18 -15.29
N LEU A 120 -10.11 8.90 -15.85
CA LEU A 120 -11.50 8.84 -15.38
C LEU A 120 -12.14 7.49 -15.72
N PHE A 121 -12.04 7.05 -16.98
CA PHE A 121 -12.64 5.79 -17.41
C PHE A 121 -12.02 4.60 -16.67
N TRP A 122 -10.70 4.53 -16.60
CA TRP A 122 -9.99 3.46 -15.91
C TRP A 122 -10.31 3.46 -14.40
N GLY A 123 -10.38 4.63 -13.78
CA GLY A 123 -10.77 4.77 -12.37
C GLY A 123 -12.20 4.28 -12.08
N ILE A 124 -13.15 4.60 -12.97
CA ILE A 124 -14.54 4.10 -12.88
C ILE A 124 -14.59 2.58 -13.05
N ARG A 125 -13.86 2.02 -14.03
CA ARG A 125 -13.80 0.56 -14.26
C ARG A 125 -13.16 -0.18 -13.08
N ALA A 126 -12.11 0.38 -12.50
CA ALA A 126 -11.50 -0.16 -11.28
C ALA A 126 -12.50 -0.16 -10.11
N PHE A 127 -13.22 0.95 -9.90
CA PHE A 127 -14.28 1.02 -8.90
C PHE A 127 -15.37 -0.05 -9.13
N GLU A 128 -15.85 -0.20 -10.36
CA GLU A 128 -16.85 -1.22 -10.72
C GLU A 128 -16.36 -2.63 -10.42
N LYS A 129 -15.09 -2.97 -10.70
CA LYS A 129 -14.50 -4.27 -10.34
C LYS A 129 -14.53 -4.50 -8.82
N PHE A 130 -14.04 -3.53 -8.05
CA PHE A 130 -13.79 -3.75 -6.62
C PHE A 130 -15.05 -3.65 -5.75
N PHE A 131 -16.03 -2.84 -6.16
CA PHE A 131 -17.24 -2.56 -5.38
C PHE A 131 -18.55 -3.05 -6.03
N GLY A 132 -18.49 -3.63 -7.23
CA GLY A 132 -19.62 -4.32 -7.86
C GLY A 132 -20.78 -3.41 -8.31
N ARG A 133 -20.58 -2.09 -8.37
CA ARG A 133 -21.59 -1.12 -8.82
C ARG A 133 -20.97 0.06 -9.55
N ARG A 134 -21.80 0.80 -10.29
CA ARG A 134 -21.41 2.10 -10.83
C ARG A 134 -21.22 3.14 -9.70
N PRO A 135 -20.19 4.00 -9.77
CA PRO A 135 -20.02 5.08 -8.81
C PRO A 135 -21.03 6.21 -9.03
N THR A 136 -21.58 6.76 -7.95
CA THR A 136 -22.39 7.99 -8.00
C THR A 136 -21.50 9.22 -7.80
N GLY A 137 -20.57 9.13 -6.85
CA GLY A 137 -19.61 10.19 -6.51
C GLY A 137 -18.22 9.93 -7.08
N PHE A 138 -17.41 10.99 -7.16
CA PHE A 138 -16.02 10.90 -7.60
C PHE A 138 -15.11 11.84 -6.79
N TRP A 139 -14.00 11.30 -6.28
CA TRP A 139 -12.89 12.04 -5.69
C TRP A 139 -11.87 12.41 -6.77
N LEU A 140 -11.72 13.70 -7.03
CA LEU A 140 -10.68 14.21 -7.92
C LEU A 140 -9.33 14.24 -7.18
N PRO A 141 -8.23 13.78 -7.79
CA PRO A 141 -6.91 13.90 -7.19
C PRO A 141 -6.62 15.32 -6.73
N GLU A 142 -6.32 15.49 -5.45
CA GLU A 142 -6.06 16.79 -4.82
C GLU A 142 -7.23 17.79 -4.93
N LEU A 143 -8.45 17.27 -5.19
CA LEU A 143 -9.63 18.02 -5.61
C LEU A 143 -9.36 18.98 -6.78
N ALA A 144 -8.35 18.65 -7.60
CA ALA A 144 -7.92 19.50 -8.70
C ALA A 144 -8.95 19.46 -9.84
N ILE A 145 -9.46 20.62 -10.24
CA ILE A 145 -10.62 20.71 -11.12
C ILE A 145 -10.47 21.75 -12.24
N ASP A 146 -10.95 21.39 -13.43
CA ASP A 146 -11.15 22.28 -14.56
C ASP A 146 -12.51 22.04 -15.23
N LYS A 147 -12.82 22.86 -16.24
CA LYS A 147 -14.09 22.76 -16.97
C LYS A 147 -14.23 21.46 -17.75
N GLN A 148 -13.16 20.94 -18.35
CA GLN A 148 -13.22 19.75 -19.20
C GLN A 148 -13.57 18.50 -18.38
N ILE A 149 -12.95 18.36 -17.21
CA ILE A 149 -13.19 17.26 -16.27
C ILE A 149 -14.66 17.21 -15.86
N VAL A 150 -15.30 18.35 -15.56
CA VAL A 150 -16.73 18.38 -15.21
C VAL A 150 -17.60 17.79 -16.33
N HIS A 151 -17.34 18.13 -17.60
CA HIS A 151 -18.10 17.59 -18.73
C HIS A 151 -17.88 16.08 -18.87
N MET A 152 -16.65 15.60 -18.68
CA MET A 152 -16.33 14.17 -18.73
C MET A 152 -16.99 13.39 -17.60
N LEU A 153 -16.97 13.91 -16.36
CA LEU A 153 -17.63 13.28 -15.22
C LEU A 153 -19.14 13.10 -15.48
N ILE A 154 -19.81 14.15 -16.00
CA ILE A 154 -21.23 14.09 -16.36
C ILE A 154 -21.46 13.06 -17.48
N LYS A 155 -20.63 13.07 -18.53
CA LYS A 155 -20.67 12.09 -19.64
C LYS A 155 -20.58 10.65 -19.11
N TYR A 156 -19.72 10.40 -18.13
CA TYR A 156 -19.55 9.08 -17.51
C TYR A 156 -20.55 8.78 -16.40
N GLY A 157 -21.55 9.65 -16.18
CA GLY A 157 -22.66 9.39 -15.27
C GLY A 157 -22.39 9.72 -13.81
N ILE A 158 -21.24 10.33 -13.48
CA ILE A 158 -20.95 10.84 -12.14
C ILE A 158 -21.91 11.97 -11.80
N LYS A 159 -22.45 11.95 -10.59
CA LYS A 159 -23.48 12.88 -10.12
C LYS A 159 -22.95 13.94 -9.19
N TYR A 160 -21.94 13.62 -8.38
CA TYR A 160 -21.35 14.59 -7.48
C TYR A 160 -19.84 14.42 -7.28
N ILE A 161 -19.20 15.49 -6.81
CA ILE A 161 -17.80 15.54 -6.39
C ILE A 161 -17.67 16.23 -5.02
N LEU A 162 -16.47 16.15 -4.43
CA LEU A 162 -16.06 16.96 -3.28
C LEU A 162 -15.13 18.09 -3.72
N LEU A 163 -15.25 19.27 -3.10
CA LEU A 163 -14.34 20.40 -3.27
C LEU A 163 -14.07 21.11 -1.94
N ALA A 164 -12.99 21.88 -1.90
CA ALA A 164 -12.66 22.77 -0.80
C ALA A 164 -13.46 24.09 -0.85
N PRO A 165 -13.66 24.76 0.30
CA PRO A 165 -14.44 26.00 0.37
C PRO A 165 -14.00 27.11 -0.60
N HIS A 166 -12.70 27.26 -0.87
CA HIS A 166 -12.17 28.28 -1.78
C HIS A 166 -12.37 27.95 -3.26
N GLN A 167 -12.77 26.71 -3.58
CA GLN A 167 -12.98 26.28 -4.96
C GLN A 167 -14.39 26.60 -5.46
N THR A 168 -15.31 27.02 -4.58
CA THR A 168 -16.67 27.44 -4.94
C THR A 168 -16.89 28.93 -4.66
N LYS A 169 -17.68 29.61 -5.50
CA LYS A 169 -18.01 31.03 -5.27
C LYS A 169 -19.09 31.24 -4.20
N ALA A 170 -20.08 30.35 -4.15
CA ALA A 170 -21.13 30.40 -3.13
C ALA A 170 -20.67 29.72 -1.83
N ARG A 171 -21.24 30.16 -0.71
CA ARG A 171 -21.05 29.52 0.60
C ARG A 171 -22.17 28.50 0.84
N GLY A 172 -21.80 27.25 1.08
CA GLY A 172 -22.72 26.16 1.42
C GLY A 172 -21.98 24.83 1.40
N SER A 173 -22.51 23.81 2.08
CA SER A 173 -21.91 22.47 2.13
C SER A 173 -22.41 21.51 1.05
N PHE A 174 -23.51 21.84 0.37
CA PHE A 174 -24.04 21.08 -0.74
C PHE A 174 -24.65 22.01 -1.80
N LEU A 175 -24.01 22.07 -2.96
CA LEU A 175 -24.22 23.06 -4.02
C LEU A 175 -24.42 22.36 -5.37
N ARG A 176 -24.96 23.09 -6.35
CA ARG A 176 -25.14 22.63 -7.73
C ARG A 176 -24.39 23.50 -8.73
N TYR A 177 -23.59 22.90 -9.60
CA TYR A 177 -23.00 23.57 -10.76
C TYR A 177 -23.75 23.18 -12.04
N TYR A 178 -24.23 24.16 -12.79
CA TYR A 178 -24.96 23.92 -14.04
C TYR A 178 -24.02 23.95 -15.24
N VAL A 179 -24.20 22.99 -16.14
CA VAL A 179 -23.65 23.01 -17.50
C VAL A 179 -24.80 23.10 -18.50
N GLN A 180 -24.50 23.29 -19.79
CA GLN A 180 -25.51 23.48 -20.82
C GLN A 180 -26.56 22.34 -20.85
N ASP A 181 -26.13 21.09 -20.71
CA ASP A 181 -26.99 19.90 -20.82
C ASP A 181 -27.01 19.05 -19.53
N GLY A 182 -26.95 19.69 -18.35
CA GLY A 182 -26.99 18.96 -17.09
C GLY A 182 -26.46 19.75 -15.90
N HIS A 183 -26.07 19.02 -14.86
CA HIS A 183 -25.45 19.60 -13.67
C HIS A 183 -24.50 18.59 -13.03
N LEU A 184 -23.61 19.11 -12.20
CA LEU A 184 -22.79 18.36 -11.27
C LEU A 184 -23.05 18.91 -9.86
N ASP A 185 -23.38 18.02 -8.93
CA ASP A 185 -23.56 18.41 -7.53
C ASP A 185 -22.21 18.40 -6.80
N ILE A 186 -22.06 19.30 -5.83
CA ILE A 186 -20.78 19.57 -5.18
C ILE A 186 -20.99 19.56 -3.68
N PHE A 187 -20.32 18.62 -3.02
CA PHE A 187 -20.14 18.67 -1.59
C PHE A 187 -18.93 19.54 -1.26
N VAL A 188 -19.08 20.42 -0.28
CA VAL A 188 -18.01 21.32 0.18
C VAL A 188 -17.68 20.98 1.62
N TYR A 189 -16.44 20.55 1.87
CA TYR A 189 -16.01 20.20 3.21
C TYR A 189 -15.75 21.43 4.08
N ASN A 190 -15.73 21.24 5.39
CA ASN A 190 -15.40 22.29 6.35
C ASN A 190 -13.88 22.40 6.50
N GLY A 191 -13.29 23.49 5.99
CA GLY A 191 -11.84 23.71 5.98
C GLY A 191 -11.19 23.69 7.37
N GLU A 192 -11.78 24.40 8.33
CA GLU A 192 -11.26 24.53 9.69
C GLU A 192 -11.22 23.18 10.42
N LEU A 193 -12.33 22.43 10.41
CA LEU A 193 -12.40 21.12 11.06
C LEU A 193 -11.50 20.10 10.37
N SER A 194 -11.44 20.12 9.04
CA SER A 194 -10.60 19.18 8.27
C SER A 194 -9.11 19.41 8.54
N GLN A 195 -8.67 20.68 8.53
CA GLN A 195 -7.30 21.03 8.90
C GLN A 195 -6.99 20.72 10.37
N GLY A 196 -7.93 20.99 11.27
CA GLY A 196 -7.76 20.71 12.70
C GLY A 196 -7.69 19.21 13.03
N ILE A 197 -8.27 18.34 12.19
CA ILE A 197 -8.14 16.88 12.30
C ILE A 197 -6.85 16.37 11.67
N ALA A 198 -6.53 16.81 10.44
CA ALA A 198 -5.36 16.33 9.71
C ALA A 198 -4.04 16.81 10.33
N PHE A 199 -3.95 18.10 10.67
CA PHE A 199 -2.71 18.73 11.12
C PHE A 199 -2.77 19.27 12.55
N GLY A 200 -3.96 19.49 13.11
CA GLY A 200 -4.15 19.91 14.50
C GLY A 200 -4.40 18.76 15.48
N ASP A 201 -4.96 19.08 16.65
CA ASP A 201 -5.21 18.13 17.74
C ASP A 201 -6.69 17.77 17.92
N LEU A 202 -7.57 18.13 16.97
CA LEU A 202 -9.01 17.91 17.16
C LEU A 202 -9.40 16.44 17.34
N LEU A 203 -8.62 15.51 16.78
CA LEU A 203 -8.87 14.07 16.90
C LEU A 203 -8.31 13.46 18.20
N SER A 204 -7.49 14.18 18.98
CA SER A 204 -6.94 13.66 20.23
C SER A 204 -8.02 13.47 21.31
N ASP A 205 -9.15 14.18 21.20
CA ASP A 205 -10.34 14.00 22.03
C ASP A 205 -11.60 13.91 21.17
N ALA A 206 -11.93 12.68 20.78
CA ALA A 206 -13.11 12.37 19.97
C ALA A 206 -14.44 12.79 20.62
N LYS A 207 -14.51 12.86 21.95
CA LYS A 207 -15.73 13.31 22.66
C LYS A 207 -15.93 14.80 22.48
N SER A 208 -14.88 15.59 22.71
CA SER A 208 -14.93 17.05 22.49
C SER A 208 -15.20 17.40 21.02
N LEU A 209 -14.62 16.64 20.08
CA LEU A 209 -14.92 16.78 18.66
C LEU A 209 -16.40 16.49 18.34
N LEU A 210 -16.98 15.43 18.90
CA LEU A 210 -18.39 15.10 18.70
C LEU A 210 -19.33 16.19 19.24
N GLU A 211 -19.05 16.75 20.42
CA GLU A 211 -19.83 17.87 20.97
C GLU A 211 -19.70 19.13 20.10
N THR A 212 -18.51 19.39 19.56
CA THR A 212 -18.29 20.47 18.59
C THR A 212 -19.14 20.27 17.35
N LEU A 213 -19.21 19.06 16.80
CA LEU A 213 -20.08 18.74 15.65
C LEU A 213 -21.56 18.95 15.98
N ARG A 214 -22.03 18.47 17.14
CA ARG A 214 -23.43 18.63 17.61
C ARG A 214 -23.86 20.08 17.72
N SER A 215 -22.95 20.99 18.04
CA SER A 215 -23.23 22.43 18.11
C SER A 215 -23.50 23.08 16.74
N ARG A 216 -23.09 22.44 15.64
CA ARG A 216 -23.28 22.95 14.27
C ARG A 216 -24.70 22.67 13.78
N ARG A 217 -25.11 23.35 12.69
CA ARG A 217 -26.43 23.17 12.06
C ARG A 217 -26.30 22.69 10.62
N GLY A 218 -27.14 21.74 10.23
CA GLY A 218 -27.23 21.23 8.86
C GLY A 218 -26.12 20.21 8.54
N LEU A 219 -25.71 20.17 7.27
CA LEU A 219 -24.67 19.25 6.79
C LEU A 219 -23.28 19.83 7.10
N THR A 220 -22.48 19.07 7.86
CA THR A 220 -21.05 19.32 8.05
C THR A 220 -20.26 18.14 7.50
N ILE A 221 -19.32 18.41 6.61
CA ILE A 221 -18.45 17.40 6.00
C ILE A 221 -17.02 17.68 6.46
N ILE A 222 -16.32 16.64 6.89
CA ILE A 222 -14.88 16.63 7.13
C ILE A 222 -14.28 15.76 6.03
N ALA A 223 -13.22 16.24 5.39
CA ALA A 223 -12.47 15.46 4.41
C ALA A 223 -10.98 15.51 4.77
N ALA A 224 -10.33 14.35 4.81
CA ALA A 224 -8.91 14.23 5.08
C ALA A 224 -8.34 13.01 4.34
N ASP A 225 -7.02 12.96 4.21
CA ASP A 225 -6.33 11.73 3.84
C ASP A 225 -6.75 10.64 4.83
N GLY A 226 -7.13 9.48 4.32
CA GLY A 226 -7.64 8.38 5.13
C GLY A 226 -6.59 7.86 6.10
N GLU A 227 -5.31 7.97 5.71
CA GLU A 227 -4.11 7.71 6.50
C GLU A 227 -4.01 8.61 7.74
N THR A 228 -4.81 9.68 7.83
CA THR A 228 -4.99 10.46 9.06
C THR A 228 -5.47 9.59 10.22
N PHE A 229 -6.40 8.67 9.95
CA PHE A 229 -7.10 7.90 10.98
C PHE A 229 -6.32 6.63 11.36
N GLY A 230 -5.11 6.82 11.90
CA GLY A 230 -4.24 5.73 12.36
C GLY A 230 -2.77 6.03 12.13
N HIS A 231 -2.37 6.22 10.87
CA HIS A 231 -0.96 6.42 10.49
C HIS A 231 -0.43 7.81 10.90
N HIS A 232 -1.08 8.90 10.49
CA HIS A 232 -0.65 10.26 10.88
C HIS A 232 -1.13 10.67 12.26
N LYS A 233 -2.31 10.21 12.68
CA LYS A 233 -2.82 10.38 14.05
C LYS A 233 -3.03 9.01 14.67
N LYS A 234 -2.04 8.57 15.46
CA LYS A 234 -2.07 7.29 16.16
C LYS A 234 -3.37 7.13 16.95
N PHE A 235 -4.05 6.00 16.76
CA PHE A 235 -5.36 5.69 17.37
C PHE A 235 -6.54 6.54 16.87
N GLY A 236 -6.37 7.29 15.77
CA GLY A 236 -7.43 8.09 15.18
C GLY A 236 -8.66 7.27 14.75
N GLU A 237 -8.45 6.02 14.32
CA GLU A 237 -9.51 5.05 14.01
C GLU A 237 -10.38 4.72 15.23
N MET A 238 -9.81 4.68 16.44
CA MET A 238 -10.57 4.48 17.68
C MET A 238 -11.43 5.70 17.99
N GLY A 239 -10.92 6.91 17.70
CA GLY A 239 -11.68 8.15 17.79
C GLY A 239 -12.90 8.15 16.86
N LEU A 240 -12.72 7.71 15.61
CA LEU A 240 -13.84 7.51 14.67
C LEU A 240 -14.86 6.51 15.20
N ALA A 241 -14.41 5.34 15.65
CA ALA A 241 -15.26 4.29 16.19
C ALA A 241 -16.09 4.80 17.39
N TYR A 242 -15.47 5.57 18.28
CA TYR A 242 -16.16 6.23 19.38
C TYR A 242 -17.26 7.18 18.88
N MET A 243 -16.96 8.06 17.93
CA MET A 243 -17.94 9.02 17.41
C MET A 243 -19.12 8.31 16.72
N PHE A 244 -18.84 7.31 15.88
CA PHE A 244 -19.87 6.54 15.19
C PHE A 244 -20.75 5.72 16.15
N ALA A 245 -20.17 5.19 17.23
CA ALA A 245 -20.93 4.47 18.24
C ALA A 245 -21.84 5.38 19.09
N ASN A 246 -21.49 6.66 19.22
CA ASN A 246 -22.19 7.61 20.09
C ASN A 246 -23.07 8.63 19.35
N SER A 247 -23.24 8.51 18.02
CA SER A 247 -24.13 9.38 17.25
C SER A 247 -24.68 8.70 16.00
N SER A 248 -26.00 8.78 15.82
CA SER A 248 -26.70 8.36 14.61
C SER A 248 -26.76 9.45 13.52
N GLU A 249 -26.19 10.63 13.78
CA GLU A 249 -26.19 11.75 12.82
C GLU A 249 -25.12 11.60 11.72
N PHE A 250 -24.25 10.59 11.81
CA PHE A 250 -23.26 10.29 10.78
C PHE A 250 -23.91 9.59 9.59
N LYS A 251 -23.60 10.08 8.39
CA LYS A 251 -23.96 9.47 7.11
C LYS A 251 -22.76 9.47 6.17
N SER A 252 -22.77 8.60 5.18
CA SER A 252 -21.87 8.72 4.03
C SER A 252 -22.40 9.77 3.04
N LEU A 253 -21.54 10.19 2.10
CA LEU A 253 -21.94 11.08 1.01
C LEU A 253 -23.03 10.45 0.14
N GLU A 254 -22.88 9.16 -0.19
CA GLU A 254 -23.85 8.37 -0.95
C GLU A 254 -25.21 8.33 -0.24
N ALA A 255 -25.23 8.06 1.08
CA ALA A 255 -26.47 8.04 1.86
C ALA A 255 -27.13 9.43 1.92
N TYR A 256 -26.34 10.50 2.14
CA TYR A 256 -26.87 11.87 2.16
C TYR A 256 -27.46 12.28 0.81
N TYR A 257 -26.75 11.97 -0.29
CA TYR A 257 -27.13 12.32 -1.66
C TYR A 257 -28.44 11.66 -2.09
N LYS A 258 -28.72 10.43 -1.65
CA LYS A 258 -29.98 9.71 -1.95
C LYS A 258 -31.22 10.39 -1.36
N GLU A 259 -31.06 11.14 -0.28
CA GLU A 259 -32.16 11.70 0.50
C GLU A 259 -32.31 13.23 0.33
N ASN A 260 -31.32 13.91 -0.24
CA ASN A 260 -31.25 15.37 -0.26
C ASN A 260 -30.86 15.90 -1.64
N MET A 261 -31.32 17.11 -1.97
CA MET A 261 -30.92 17.83 -3.18
C MET A 261 -30.30 19.19 -2.82
N PRO A 262 -29.34 19.72 -3.61
CA PRO A 262 -28.79 21.04 -3.37
C PRO A 262 -29.87 22.11 -3.52
N LYS A 263 -29.87 23.08 -2.59
CA LYS A 263 -30.81 24.22 -2.61
C LYS A 263 -30.21 25.47 -3.25
N LEU A 264 -28.89 25.48 -3.44
CA LEU A 264 -28.14 26.61 -3.96
C LEU A 264 -27.28 26.16 -5.13
N SER A 265 -27.10 27.06 -6.09
CA SER A 265 -26.13 26.88 -7.16
C SER A 265 -24.83 27.64 -6.87
N THR A 266 -23.76 27.27 -7.55
CA THR A 266 -22.47 27.96 -7.48
C THR A 266 -21.75 27.88 -8.82
N ASP A 267 -20.81 28.80 -9.04
CA ASP A 267 -19.70 28.61 -9.97
C ASP A 267 -18.49 27.97 -9.26
N ILE A 268 -17.57 27.42 -10.05
CA ILE A 268 -16.30 26.82 -9.62
C ILE A 268 -15.14 27.74 -9.99
N ASN A 269 -14.15 27.84 -9.10
CA ASN A 269 -12.85 28.46 -9.38
C ASN A 269 -11.93 27.39 -10.01
N TRP A 270 -11.62 27.53 -11.29
CA TRP A 270 -10.87 26.53 -12.07
C TRP A 270 -9.38 26.51 -11.75
N ASN A 271 -8.73 25.38 -12.06
CA ASN A 271 -7.30 25.13 -11.84
C ASN A 271 -6.88 25.35 -10.38
N THR A 272 -7.83 25.15 -9.46
CA THR A 272 -7.61 25.13 -8.02
C THR A 272 -7.44 23.69 -7.55
N SER A 273 -6.83 23.53 -6.37
CA SER A 273 -6.73 22.26 -5.64
C SER A 273 -6.99 22.50 -4.16
N TRP A 274 -7.15 21.45 -3.36
CA TRP A 274 -7.36 21.56 -1.92
C TRP A 274 -6.09 21.78 -1.09
N SER A 275 -4.93 21.39 -1.63
CA SER A 275 -3.65 21.28 -0.90
C SER A 275 -2.57 22.27 -1.39
N CYS A 276 -2.90 23.14 -2.35
CA CYS A 276 -2.02 24.21 -2.82
C CYS A 276 -2.79 25.53 -2.99
N PRO A 277 -2.39 26.61 -2.29
CA PRO A 277 -3.01 27.94 -2.45
C PRO A 277 -2.75 28.56 -3.83
N HIS A 278 -1.74 28.06 -4.56
CA HIS A 278 -1.39 28.48 -5.92
C HIS A 278 -2.08 27.62 -7.00
N GLY A 279 -3.18 26.96 -6.66
CA GLY A 279 -3.95 26.14 -7.59
C GLY A 279 -3.28 24.80 -7.88
N VAL A 280 -2.93 24.52 -9.13
CA VAL A 280 -2.26 23.27 -9.54
C VAL A 280 -0.74 23.40 -9.65
N GLU A 281 -0.18 24.56 -9.32
CA GLU A 281 1.24 24.86 -9.55
C GLU A 281 2.21 24.00 -8.70
N ARG A 282 1.74 23.41 -7.59
CA ARG A 282 2.55 22.46 -6.80
C ARG A 282 3.08 21.31 -7.64
N TRP A 283 2.35 20.87 -8.67
CA TRP A 283 2.72 19.71 -9.50
C TRP A 283 3.31 20.10 -10.86
N ARG A 284 3.68 21.37 -11.03
CA ARG A 284 4.16 21.92 -12.30
C ARG A 284 5.35 22.85 -12.15
N SER A 285 5.41 23.66 -11.10
CA SER A 285 6.39 24.73 -10.97
C SER A 285 6.89 24.91 -9.53
N ASP A 286 7.90 25.76 -9.37
CA ASP A 286 8.39 26.20 -8.06
C ASP A 286 7.46 27.26 -7.47
N CYS A 287 6.28 26.84 -7.01
CA CYS A 287 5.32 27.73 -6.36
C CYS A 287 5.66 28.05 -4.90
N GLY A 288 6.82 27.59 -4.40
CA GLY A 288 7.27 27.75 -3.01
C GLY A 288 6.58 26.82 -2.00
N CYS A 289 5.57 26.04 -2.40
CA CYS A 289 4.97 25.04 -1.53
C CYS A 289 5.92 23.84 -1.36
N SER A 290 6.36 23.63 -0.12
CA SER A 290 7.33 22.61 0.26
C SER A 290 6.81 21.78 1.43
N THR A 291 6.97 20.46 1.35
CA THR A 291 6.68 19.49 2.41
C THR A 291 7.90 18.59 2.55
N GLY A 292 8.36 18.35 3.79
CA GLY A 292 9.50 17.46 4.07
C GLY A 292 10.88 18.01 3.68
N GLY A 293 11.00 19.33 3.47
CA GLY A 293 12.26 19.99 3.10
C GLY A 293 12.96 20.72 4.25
N LEU A 294 14.26 20.95 4.09
CA LEU A 294 15.07 21.77 5.01
C LEU A 294 15.02 23.26 4.64
N PRO A 295 15.36 24.17 5.58
CA PRO A 295 15.51 25.59 5.26
C PRO A 295 16.42 25.81 4.04
N GLY A 296 15.95 26.60 3.08
CA GLY A 296 16.67 26.91 1.84
C GLY A 296 16.43 25.96 0.68
N TRP A 297 15.72 24.84 0.88
CA TRP A 297 15.32 23.96 -0.23
C TRP A 297 14.29 24.62 -1.15
N HIS A 298 14.33 24.27 -2.43
CA HIS A 298 13.49 24.83 -3.49
C HIS A 298 12.84 23.74 -4.34
N GLN A 299 11.83 24.10 -5.15
CA GLN A 299 11.09 23.15 -5.98
C GLN A 299 11.31 23.38 -7.48
N LYS A 300 12.44 24.01 -7.84
CA LYS A 300 12.84 24.31 -9.23
C LYS A 300 12.90 23.07 -10.14
N TRP A 301 13.15 21.88 -9.60
CA TRP A 301 13.18 20.62 -10.34
C TRP A 301 11.82 20.18 -10.91
N ARG A 302 10.71 20.65 -10.33
CA ARG A 302 9.36 20.20 -10.70
C ARG A 302 9.04 20.47 -12.16
N LYS A 303 9.39 21.67 -12.64
CA LYS A 303 9.13 22.09 -14.02
C LYS A 303 9.93 21.26 -15.03
N PRO A 304 11.27 21.17 -14.96
CA PRO A 304 12.04 20.33 -15.88
C PRO A 304 11.62 18.86 -15.83
N LEU A 305 11.34 18.28 -14.64
CA LEU A 305 10.81 16.91 -14.55
C LEU A 305 9.48 16.77 -15.29
N ARG A 306 8.53 17.68 -15.03
CA ARG A 306 7.22 17.67 -15.69
C ARG A 306 7.38 17.77 -17.20
N ASP A 307 8.08 18.79 -17.69
CA ASP A 307 8.29 19.03 -19.12
C ASP A 307 8.98 17.83 -19.80
N GLY A 308 9.94 17.19 -19.13
CA GLY A 308 10.59 15.97 -19.61
C GLY A 308 9.64 14.78 -19.73
N LEU A 309 8.83 14.52 -18.70
CA LEU A 309 7.83 13.44 -18.72
C LEU A 309 6.72 13.72 -19.73
N GLU A 310 6.31 14.98 -19.91
CA GLU A 310 5.36 15.38 -20.96
C GLU A 310 5.93 15.09 -22.36
N ALA A 311 7.20 15.43 -22.61
CA ALA A 311 7.85 15.15 -23.88
C ALA A 311 7.92 13.64 -24.18
N VAL A 312 8.25 12.84 -23.17
CA VAL A 312 8.22 11.36 -23.26
C VAL A 312 6.80 10.89 -23.58
N ARG A 313 5.81 11.36 -22.83
CA ARG A 313 4.39 11.00 -23.01
C ARG A 313 3.88 11.30 -24.41
N SER A 314 4.11 12.52 -24.91
CA SER A 314 3.69 12.89 -26.26
C SER A 314 4.29 11.97 -27.31
N ARG A 315 5.59 11.68 -27.22
CA ARG A 315 6.28 10.83 -28.20
C ARG A 315 5.85 9.37 -28.13
N ILE A 316 5.68 8.82 -26.93
CA ILE A 316 5.17 7.45 -26.75
C ILE A 316 3.75 7.34 -27.32
N LYS A 317 2.84 8.28 -27.00
CA LYS A 317 1.47 8.26 -27.52
C LYS A 317 1.46 8.34 -29.05
N GLU A 318 2.23 9.24 -29.65
CA GLU A 318 2.33 9.36 -31.12
C GLU A 318 2.71 8.01 -31.75
N ILE A 319 3.77 7.37 -31.26
CA ILE A 319 4.24 6.08 -31.79
C ILE A 319 3.18 4.98 -31.58
N VAL A 320 2.61 4.90 -30.37
CA VAL A 320 1.64 3.85 -30.02
C VAL A 320 0.38 3.99 -30.86
N TYR A 321 -0.22 5.18 -30.94
CA TYR A 321 -1.45 5.38 -31.70
C TYR A 321 -1.24 5.03 -33.18
N ASN A 322 -0.18 5.56 -33.80
CA ASN A 322 0.14 5.27 -35.21
C ASN A 322 0.38 3.78 -35.46
N LYS A 323 1.09 3.06 -34.58
CA LYS A 323 1.35 1.63 -34.75
C LYS A 323 0.09 0.77 -34.51
N LEU A 324 -0.77 1.18 -33.57
CA LEU A 324 -1.98 0.43 -33.22
C LEU A 324 -3.11 0.59 -34.25
N GLU A 325 -3.08 1.64 -35.08
CA GLU A 325 -3.99 1.81 -36.21
C GLU A 325 -3.95 0.64 -37.19
N GLU A 326 -2.85 -0.10 -37.28
CA GLU A 326 -2.75 -1.28 -38.13
C GLU A 326 -3.62 -2.46 -37.62
N TYR A 327 -3.91 -2.50 -36.32
CA TYR A 327 -4.46 -3.67 -35.64
C TYR A 327 -5.89 -3.48 -35.11
N PHE A 328 -6.28 -2.26 -34.71
CA PHE A 328 -7.57 -2.00 -34.07
C PHE A 328 -8.54 -1.21 -34.97
N PHE A 329 -9.85 -1.45 -34.79
CA PHE A 329 -10.91 -0.65 -35.42
C PHE A 329 -10.99 0.77 -34.84
N ASP A 330 -10.86 0.86 -33.52
CA ASP A 330 -10.84 2.10 -32.75
C ASP A 330 -9.69 2.01 -31.72
N VAL A 331 -8.59 2.69 -32.02
CA VAL A 331 -7.39 2.68 -31.19
C VAL A 331 -7.66 3.30 -29.82
N HIS A 332 -8.43 4.40 -29.77
CA HIS A 332 -8.72 5.08 -28.52
C HIS A 332 -9.61 4.21 -27.63
N GLY A 333 -10.67 3.63 -28.20
CA GLY A 333 -11.54 2.67 -27.51
C GLY A 333 -10.79 1.43 -27.02
N ALA A 334 -9.83 0.91 -27.80
CA ALA A 334 -8.97 -0.20 -27.39
C ALA A 334 -8.09 0.18 -26.18
N ILE A 335 -7.45 1.36 -26.21
CA ILE A 335 -6.65 1.87 -25.07
C ILE A 335 -7.52 2.05 -23.82
N LEU A 336 -8.72 2.64 -23.95
CA LEU A 336 -9.66 2.76 -22.83
C LEU A 336 -10.04 1.37 -22.28
N GLY A 337 -10.35 0.43 -23.17
CA GLY A 337 -10.72 -0.94 -22.84
C GLY A 337 -9.59 -1.79 -22.25
N PHE A 338 -8.33 -1.41 -22.44
CA PHE A 338 -7.18 -2.17 -21.93
C PHE A 338 -7.15 -2.22 -20.40
N VAL A 339 -7.85 -1.31 -19.71
CA VAL A 339 -8.02 -1.39 -18.25
C VAL A 339 -8.62 -2.72 -17.80
N ASP A 340 -9.51 -3.33 -18.58
CA ASP A 340 -10.10 -4.60 -18.20
C ASP A 340 -9.01 -5.69 -18.11
N VAL A 341 -8.02 -5.69 -19.02
CA VAL A 341 -6.84 -6.56 -18.97
C VAL A 341 -5.95 -6.22 -17.78
N ILE A 342 -5.71 -4.93 -17.51
CA ILE A 342 -4.93 -4.49 -16.34
C ILE A 342 -5.58 -4.98 -15.03
N LEU A 343 -6.92 -5.04 -15.01
CA LEU A 343 -7.73 -5.51 -13.89
C LEU A 343 -7.88 -7.04 -13.83
N GLY A 344 -7.27 -7.79 -14.75
CA GLY A 344 -7.21 -9.26 -14.74
C GLY A 344 -8.16 -9.98 -15.69
N ALA A 345 -8.83 -9.27 -16.61
CA ALA A 345 -9.63 -9.91 -17.66
C ALA A 345 -8.75 -10.61 -18.70
N SER A 346 -9.36 -11.54 -19.45
CA SER A 346 -8.67 -12.31 -20.49
C SER A 346 -8.18 -11.40 -21.64
N LYS A 347 -6.90 -11.56 -22.01
CA LYS A 347 -6.34 -10.89 -23.19
C LYS A 347 -6.97 -11.38 -24.48
N ASP A 348 -7.35 -12.66 -24.55
CA ASP A 348 -7.96 -13.22 -25.76
C ASP A 348 -9.35 -12.60 -25.99
N GLU A 349 -10.15 -12.42 -24.94
CA GLU A 349 -11.42 -11.70 -25.00
C GLU A 349 -11.23 -10.23 -25.42
N TYR A 350 -10.21 -9.56 -24.89
CA TYR A 350 -9.84 -8.21 -25.30
C TYR A 350 -9.50 -8.15 -26.80
N PHE A 351 -8.67 -9.05 -27.29
CA PHE A 351 -8.28 -9.09 -28.70
C PHE A 351 -9.47 -9.39 -29.62
N SER A 352 -10.33 -10.37 -29.27
CA SER A 352 -11.55 -10.66 -30.02
C SER A 352 -12.51 -9.46 -30.13
N LYS A 353 -12.49 -8.56 -29.15
CA LYS A 353 -13.36 -7.37 -29.12
C LYS A 353 -12.84 -6.21 -29.98
N TYR A 354 -11.53 -5.97 -29.99
CA TYR A 354 -10.98 -4.73 -30.56
C TYR A 354 -10.23 -4.91 -31.89
N LEU A 355 -9.70 -6.10 -32.18
CA LEU A 355 -8.91 -6.35 -33.40
C LEU A 355 -9.78 -6.27 -34.65
N LYS A 356 -9.20 -5.70 -35.72
CA LYS A 356 -9.81 -5.68 -37.06
C LYS A 356 -9.35 -6.79 -37.99
N ARG A 357 -8.32 -7.54 -37.59
CA ARG A 357 -7.77 -8.69 -38.30
C ARG A 357 -7.15 -9.67 -37.31
N ASP A 358 -6.96 -10.91 -37.77
CA ASP A 358 -6.18 -11.88 -37.03
C ASP A 358 -4.71 -11.42 -36.92
N ILE A 359 -4.09 -11.82 -35.82
CA ILE A 359 -2.70 -11.52 -35.49
C ILE A 359 -1.97 -12.80 -35.09
N ASN A 360 -0.67 -12.87 -35.39
CA ASN A 360 0.18 -13.96 -34.94
C ASN A 360 0.74 -13.71 -33.51
N LYS A 361 1.49 -14.68 -32.95
CA LYS A 361 2.07 -14.58 -31.59
C LYS A 361 3.02 -13.38 -31.44
N GLU A 362 3.85 -13.10 -32.44
CA GLU A 362 4.81 -11.98 -32.41
C GLU A 362 4.11 -10.62 -32.45
N GLU A 363 3.07 -10.49 -33.29
CA GLU A 363 2.22 -9.30 -33.35
C GLU A 363 1.48 -9.08 -32.04
N LYS A 364 0.98 -10.16 -31.41
CA LYS A 364 0.34 -10.09 -30.09
C LYS A 364 1.28 -9.51 -29.03
N VAL A 365 2.52 -10.01 -28.96
CA VAL A 365 3.55 -9.49 -28.04
C VAL A 365 3.83 -8.01 -28.33
N LYS A 366 3.99 -7.64 -29.60
CA LYS A 366 4.23 -6.23 -30.01
C LYS A 366 3.08 -5.32 -29.57
N ILE A 367 1.82 -5.72 -29.79
CA ILE A 367 0.66 -4.92 -29.39
C ILE A 367 0.60 -4.79 -27.86
N LEU A 368 0.85 -5.87 -27.12
CA LEU A 368 0.87 -5.83 -25.65
C LEU A 368 2.00 -4.95 -25.11
N LYS A 369 3.18 -4.95 -25.74
CA LYS A 369 4.27 -4.00 -25.39
C LYS A 369 3.80 -2.54 -25.57
N LEU A 370 3.14 -2.22 -26.69
CA LEU A 370 2.62 -0.87 -26.96
C LEU A 370 1.53 -0.43 -25.96
N LEU A 371 0.59 -1.33 -25.62
CA LEU A 371 -0.47 -1.05 -24.65
C LEU A 371 0.10 -0.89 -23.23
N ASN A 372 1.06 -1.73 -22.83
CA ASN A 372 1.74 -1.58 -21.55
C ASN A 372 2.62 -0.32 -21.51
N ALA A 373 3.17 0.16 -22.63
CA ALA A 373 3.85 1.45 -22.67
C ALA A 373 2.90 2.60 -22.30
N ILE A 374 1.64 2.55 -22.75
CA ILE A 374 0.59 3.49 -22.31
C ILE A 374 0.30 3.34 -20.81
N LYS A 375 0.12 2.11 -20.31
CA LYS A 375 -0.05 1.87 -18.87
C LYS A 375 1.08 2.50 -18.06
N TYR A 376 2.33 2.20 -18.39
CA TYR A 376 3.48 2.68 -17.62
C TYR A 376 3.69 4.19 -17.73
N ILE A 377 3.44 4.80 -18.89
CA ILE A 377 3.52 6.26 -18.98
C ILE A 377 2.38 6.94 -18.20
N GLN A 378 1.18 6.34 -18.10
CA GLN A 378 0.15 6.83 -17.17
C GLN A 378 0.61 6.73 -15.70
N LEU A 379 1.31 5.64 -15.34
CA LEU A 379 1.84 5.44 -14.00
C LEU A 379 2.92 6.45 -13.61
N ALA A 380 3.68 6.97 -14.58
CA ALA A 380 4.73 7.98 -14.38
C ALA A 380 4.22 9.38 -13.96
N PHE A 381 2.90 9.60 -13.91
CA PHE A 381 2.27 10.88 -13.57
C PHE A 381 1.51 10.87 -12.25
N SER A 382 1.77 9.91 -11.35
CA SER A 382 1.24 9.99 -9.98
C SER A 382 1.66 11.32 -9.34
N SER A 383 0.70 12.01 -8.71
CA SER A 383 0.88 13.34 -8.12
C SER A 383 2.02 13.40 -7.09
N ASP A 384 2.25 12.30 -6.39
CA ASP A 384 3.16 12.19 -5.27
C ASP A 384 4.61 12.47 -5.68
N GLY A 385 4.95 12.13 -6.93
CA GLY A 385 6.25 12.44 -7.52
C GLY A 385 6.55 13.94 -7.71
N TRP A 386 5.60 14.82 -7.41
CA TRP A 386 5.83 16.28 -7.32
C TRP A 386 5.46 16.87 -5.95
N PHE A 387 4.87 16.11 -5.04
CA PHE A 387 4.28 16.68 -3.82
C PHE A 387 5.33 17.18 -2.82
N PHE A 388 6.39 16.39 -2.60
CA PHE A 388 7.46 16.66 -1.65
C PHE A 388 8.52 17.63 -2.20
N ALA A 389 9.47 18.00 -1.34
CA ALA A 389 10.46 19.03 -1.64
C ALA A 389 11.58 18.59 -2.59
N GLU A 390 11.84 17.28 -2.74
CA GLU A 390 13.07 16.77 -3.34
C GLU A 390 12.84 15.71 -4.43
N ILE A 391 13.57 15.85 -5.55
CA ILE A 391 13.51 14.94 -6.72
C ILE A 391 14.12 13.57 -6.46
N SER A 392 15.04 13.44 -5.49
CA SER A 392 15.60 12.14 -5.09
C SER A 392 14.70 11.35 -4.14
N GLY A 393 13.49 11.83 -3.84
CA GLY A 393 12.50 11.10 -3.04
C GLY A 393 12.08 9.80 -3.72
N ILE A 394 11.47 8.89 -2.97
CA ILE A 394 11.04 7.61 -3.51
C ILE A 394 9.96 7.79 -4.59
N GLU A 395 9.07 8.77 -4.43
CA GLU A 395 7.94 9.01 -5.33
C GLU A 395 8.39 9.53 -6.72
N PRO A 396 9.23 10.58 -6.85
CA PRO A 396 9.75 10.96 -8.15
C PRO A 396 10.61 9.87 -8.81
N VAL A 397 11.39 9.11 -8.03
CA VAL A 397 12.18 7.98 -8.54
C VAL A 397 11.28 6.89 -9.13
N LYS A 398 10.15 6.58 -8.49
CA LYS A 398 9.15 5.65 -9.05
C LYS A 398 8.53 6.16 -10.34
N ASN A 399 8.16 7.44 -10.42
CA ASN A 399 7.66 8.04 -11.65
C ASN A 399 8.65 7.91 -12.81
N LEU A 400 9.93 8.18 -12.54
CA LEU A 400 11.02 8.01 -13.52
C LEU A 400 11.23 6.55 -13.92
N LEU A 401 11.10 5.61 -12.97
CA LEU A 401 11.22 4.17 -13.25
C LEU A 401 10.10 3.67 -14.17
N PHE A 402 8.86 4.16 -13.99
CA PHE A 402 7.76 3.87 -14.91
C PHE A 402 7.97 4.48 -16.29
N ALA A 403 8.47 5.72 -16.36
CA ALA A 403 8.83 6.34 -17.63
C ALA A 403 9.94 5.53 -18.35
N LYS A 404 10.97 5.07 -17.63
CA LYS A 404 12.03 4.22 -18.16
C LYS A 404 11.46 2.92 -18.75
N ARG A 405 10.59 2.22 -18.03
CA ARG A 405 9.93 1.03 -18.56
C ARG A 405 9.10 1.32 -19.81
N ALA A 406 8.34 2.42 -19.82
CA ALA A 406 7.53 2.81 -20.97
C ALA A 406 8.40 3.08 -22.21
N ILE A 407 9.56 3.74 -22.04
CA ILE A 407 10.51 4.00 -23.13
C ILE A 407 11.09 2.70 -23.69
N GLU A 408 11.46 1.75 -22.84
CA GLU A 408 12.03 0.47 -23.28
C GLU A 408 11.05 -0.39 -24.05
N LEU A 409 9.76 -0.38 -23.68
CA LEU A 409 8.70 -1.08 -24.42
C LEU A 409 8.46 -0.50 -25.83
N ILE A 410 8.87 0.74 -26.06
CA ILE A 410 8.77 1.42 -27.37
C ILE A 410 10.01 1.17 -28.24
N GLU A 411 11.12 0.74 -27.63
CA GLU A 411 12.39 0.42 -28.30
C GLU A 411 12.98 1.62 -29.07
N ASP A 412 12.76 2.86 -28.59
CA ASP A 412 13.29 4.10 -29.16
C ASP A 412 14.16 4.87 -28.15
N SER A 413 15.48 4.69 -28.25
CA SER A 413 16.47 5.34 -27.38
C SER A 413 16.57 6.86 -27.55
N SER A 414 15.97 7.46 -28.59
CA SER A 414 15.92 8.91 -28.74
C SER A 414 15.01 9.57 -27.70
N ILE A 415 14.00 8.85 -27.21
CA ILE A 415 13.06 9.32 -26.18
C ILE A 415 13.80 9.45 -24.84
N GLU A 416 14.58 8.43 -24.47
CA GLU A 416 15.40 8.45 -23.25
C GLU A 416 16.40 9.61 -23.28
N ARG A 417 17.13 9.79 -24.39
CA ARG A 417 18.07 10.92 -24.56
C ARG A 417 17.38 12.28 -24.40
N THR A 418 16.11 12.39 -24.78
CA THR A 418 15.34 13.63 -24.57
C THR A 418 15.00 13.83 -23.10
N LEU A 419 14.53 12.80 -22.40
CA LEU A 419 14.28 12.87 -20.96
C LEU A 419 15.53 13.27 -20.18
N LEU A 420 16.68 12.65 -20.48
CA LEU A 420 17.94 12.93 -19.78
C LEU A 420 18.38 14.40 -19.86
N ARG A 421 18.09 15.10 -20.98
CA ARG A 421 18.38 16.54 -21.12
C ARG A 421 17.54 17.38 -20.15
N TYR A 422 16.26 17.07 -20.00
CA TYR A 422 15.41 17.75 -19.02
C TYR A 422 15.82 17.44 -17.58
N LEU A 423 16.25 16.20 -17.30
CA LEU A 423 16.72 15.81 -15.97
C LEU A 423 18.03 16.50 -15.58
N GLU A 424 18.88 16.83 -16.54
CA GLU A 424 20.07 17.65 -16.30
C GLU A 424 19.73 19.06 -15.81
N GLU A 425 18.60 19.61 -16.27
CA GLU A 425 18.07 20.93 -15.87
C GLU A 425 17.28 20.89 -14.56
N ALA A 426 17.02 19.73 -13.96
CA ALA A 426 16.22 19.56 -12.75
C ALA A 426 17.10 19.56 -11.49
N PRO A 427 17.34 20.70 -10.81
CA PRO A 427 18.30 20.75 -9.69
C PRO A 427 17.79 19.98 -8.46
N SER A 428 18.62 19.07 -7.94
CA SER A 428 18.37 18.41 -6.65
C SER A 428 18.81 19.31 -5.51
N ASN A 429 18.08 19.29 -4.39
CA ASN A 429 18.52 19.97 -3.16
C ASN A 429 19.63 19.18 -2.44
N ILE A 430 19.96 17.96 -2.90
CA ILE A 430 21.01 17.12 -2.33
C ILE A 430 22.23 17.15 -3.24
N GLN A 431 23.35 17.68 -2.71
CA GLN A 431 24.59 17.87 -3.46
C GLN A 431 25.15 16.57 -4.07
N ALA A 432 24.96 15.43 -3.40
CA ALA A 432 25.43 14.14 -3.90
C ALA A 432 24.81 13.74 -5.24
N TYR A 433 23.59 14.21 -5.54
CA TYR A 433 22.93 13.97 -6.82
C TYR A 433 23.11 15.15 -7.79
N GLY A 434 23.14 16.39 -7.28
CA GLY A 434 23.30 17.60 -8.07
C GLY A 434 22.05 17.97 -8.89
N ASN A 435 21.57 17.06 -9.74
CA ASN A 435 20.37 17.22 -10.55
C ASN A 435 19.63 15.89 -10.80
N GLY A 436 18.52 15.95 -11.52
CA GLY A 436 17.72 14.79 -11.90
C GLY A 436 18.51 13.75 -12.69
N LEU A 437 19.55 14.14 -13.45
CA LEU A 437 20.43 13.18 -14.13
C LEU A 437 21.27 12.37 -13.13
N GLY A 438 21.72 12.99 -12.04
CA GLY A 438 22.35 12.28 -10.94
C GLY A 438 21.39 11.34 -10.23
N VAL A 439 20.15 11.77 -9.99
CA VAL A 439 19.08 10.90 -9.44
C VAL A 439 18.81 9.70 -10.36
N TRP A 440 18.71 9.94 -11.67
CA TRP A 440 18.52 8.90 -12.67
C TRP A 440 19.60 7.82 -12.58
N LYS A 441 20.87 8.22 -12.58
CA LYS A 441 22.01 7.31 -12.57
C LYS A 441 22.11 6.51 -11.26
N ASN A 442 21.89 7.16 -10.11
CA ASN A 442 22.18 6.56 -8.81
C ASN A 442 20.97 5.87 -8.17
N LEU A 443 19.74 6.25 -8.52
CA LEU A 443 18.52 5.75 -7.86
C LEU A 443 17.54 5.07 -8.82
N VAL A 444 17.42 5.51 -10.07
CA VAL A 444 16.49 4.91 -11.04
C VAL A 444 17.12 3.67 -11.67
N LEU A 445 18.34 3.79 -12.23
CA LEU A 445 19.00 2.69 -12.94
C LEU A 445 19.37 1.51 -12.02
N THR A 446 19.56 1.75 -10.73
CA THR A 446 19.81 0.70 -9.73
C THR A 446 18.58 -0.17 -9.45
N GLN A 447 17.40 0.24 -9.94
CA GLN A 447 16.14 -0.49 -9.81
C GLN A 447 15.65 -1.08 -11.14
N VAL A 448 16.47 -1.03 -12.20
CA VAL A 448 16.19 -1.64 -13.50
C VAL A 448 16.73 -3.06 -13.51
N TYR A 449 15.85 -4.04 -13.70
CA TYR A 449 16.21 -5.46 -13.73
C TYR A 449 16.04 -6.03 -15.14
N SER A 450 17.09 -6.65 -15.67
CA SER A 450 17.02 -7.36 -16.94
C SER A 450 16.28 -8.69 -16.80
N PRO A 451 15.69 -9.25 -17.87
CA PRO A 451 15.12 -10.60 -17.84
C PRO A 451 16.12 -11.68 -17.38
N GLN A 452 17.42 -11.54 -17.72
CA GLN A 452 18.48 -12.41 -17.20
C GLN A 452 18.56 -12.34 -15.66
N THR A 453 18.46 -11.16 -15.07
CA THR A 453 18.49 -10.99 -13.61
C THR A 453 17.29 -11.67 -12.96
N ILE A 454 16.11 -11.56 -13.58
CA ILE A 454 14.91 -12.27 -13.13
C ILE A 454 15.09 -13.80 -13.23
N SER A 455 15.68 -14.28 -14.33
CA SER A 455 15.97 -15.70 -14.54
C SER A 455 16.90 -16.27 -13.46
N ARG A 456 18.00 -15.57 -13.16
CA ARG A 456 18.90 -15.90 -12.03
C ARG A 456 18.15 -15.93 -10.70
N THR A 457 17.32 -14.91 -10.45
CA THR A 457 16.52 -14.84 -9.22
C THR A 457 15.62 -16.07 -9.08
N ALA A 458 14.93 -16.44 -10.15
CA ALA A 458 14.05 -17.62 -10.19
C ALA A 458 14.82 -18.92 -9.91
N LEU A 459 15.98 -19.11 -10.55
CA LEU A 459 16.84 -20.27 -10.33
C LEU A 459 17.30 -20.37 -8.87
N ILE A 460 17.73 -19.27 -8.27
CA ILE A 460 18.25 -19.28 -6.88
C ILE A 460 17.13 -19.51 -5.87
N LEU A 461 15.95 -18.92 -6.09
CA LEU A 461 14.78 -19.21 -5.28
C LEU A 461 14.41 -20.70 -5.35
N HIS A 462 14.52 -21.31 -6.53
CA HIS A 462 14.30 -22.75 -6.69
C HIS A 462 15.36 -23.60 -5.96
N ILE A 463 16.64 -23.32 -6.16
CA ILE A 463 17.75 -24.02 -5.47
C ILE A 463 17.64 -23.86 -3.94
N SER A 464 17.17 -22.71 -3.48
CA SER A 464 16.96 -22.43 -2.05
C SER A 464 15.65 -23.02 -1.49
N GLU A 465 14.92 -23.80 -2.29
CA GLU A 465 13.63 -24.43 -1.93
C GLU A 465 12.55 -23.43 -1.50
N LEU A 466 12.65 -22.18 -1.99
CA LEU A 466 11.66 -21.13 -1.75
C LEU A 466 10.56 -21.11 -2.81
N LYS A 467 10.84 -21.71 -3.97
CA LYS A 467 9.94 -21.76 -5.13
C LYS A 467 10.01 -23.10 -5.84
N ASP A 468 8.87 -23.53 -6.38
CA ASP A 468 8.79 -24.76 -7.15
C ASP A 468 9.47 -24.62 -8.52
N LYS A 469 9.74 -25.77 -9.17
CA LYS A 469 10.33 -25.85 -10.51
C LYS A 469 9.58 -25.00 -11.55
N LYS A 470 8.25 -24.89 -11.39
CA LYS A 470 7.36 -24.05 -12.18
C LYS A 470 6.52 -23.19 -11.24
N ASP A 471 6.78 -21.90 -11.24
CA ASP A 471 6.17 -20.95 -10.30
C ASP A 471 6.15 -19.53 -10.92
N ARG A 472 5.86 -18.53 -10.10
CA ARG A 472 5.72 -17.12 -10.45
C ARG A 472 6.58 -16.24 -9.54
N LEU A 473 7.17 -15.22 -10.15
CA LEU A 473 7.95 -14.15 -9.54
C LEU A 473 7.38 -12.81 -10.03
N GLY A 474 6.59 -12.14 -9.20
CA GLY A 474 5.87 -10.91 -9.56
C GLY A 474 5.06 -11.06 -10.84
N LYS A 475 5.48 -10.42 -11.94
CA LYS A 475 4.83 -10.51 -13.25
C LYS A 475 5.41 -11.59 -14.18
N TRP A 476 6.36 -12.39 -13.73
CA TRP A 476 7.02 -13.42 -14.53
C TRP A 476 6.55 -14.81 -14.11
N GLU A 477 6.07 -15.60 -15.06
CA GLU A 477 6.00 -17.04 -14.91
C GLU A 477 7.34 -17.64 -15.31
N PHE A 478 7.81 -18.66 -14.59
CA PHE A 478 9.05 -19.33 -14.92
C PHE A 478 8.96 -20.85 -14.82
N GLU A 479 9.84 -21.51 -15.57
CA GLU A 479 10.04 -22.96 -15.52
C GLU A 479 11.54 -23.26 -15.62
N VAL A 480 12.07 -23.96 -14.61
CA VAL A 480 13.42 -24.52 -14.64
C VAL A 480 13.35 -25.80 -15.48
N LEU A 481 13.99 -25.89 -16.65
CA LEU A 481 13.88 -27.04 -17.55
C LEU A 481 14.94 -28.12 -17.25
N GLU A 482 16.18 -27.67 -17.06
CA GLU A 482 17.39 -28.44 -16.72
C GLU A 482 18.07 -27.77 -15.50
N GLU A 483 19.22 -28.26 -15.01
CA GLU A 483 19.86 -27.73 -13.79
C GLU A 483 20.12 -26.20 -13.83
N SER A 484 20.37 -25.63 -15.01
CA SER A 484 20.67 -24.21 -15.19
C SER A 484 19.79 -23.48 -16.22
N LYS A 485 18.92 -24.20 -16.94
CA LYS A 485 18.14 -23.63 -18.04
C LYS A 485 16.77 -23.17 -17.56
N ILE A 486 16.50 -21.87 -17.69
CA ILE A 486 15.24 -21.25 -17.27
C ILE A 486 14.46 -20.77 -18.50
N ARG A 487 13.14 -21.00 -18.48
CA ARG A 487 12.18 -20.38 -19.38
C ARG A 487 11.41 -19.32 -18.59
N LEU A 488 11.30 -18.11 -19.12
CA LEU A 488 10.53 -17.00 -18.54
C LEU A 488 9.40 -16.58 -19.48
N ILE A 489 8.26 -16.22 -18.92
CA ILE A 489 7.13 -15.61 -19.63
C ILE A 489 6.72 -14.34 -18.89
N ASP A 490 6.77 -13.19 -19.56
CA ASP A 490 6.23 -11.93 -19.03
C ASP A 490 4.71 -11.97 -19.13
N THR A 491 4.01 -12.03 -17.99
CA THR A 491 2.55 -12.11 -17.96
C THR A 491 1.84 -10.86 -18.49
N GLU A 492 2.52 -9.72 -18.62
CA GLU A 492 1.94 -8.51 -19.21
C GLU A 492 2.03 -8.51 -20.75
N THR A 493 3.14 -8.99 -21.29
CA THR A 493 3.46 -8.92 -22.72
C THR A 493 3.34 -10.25 -23.46
N GLU A 494 3.25 -11.37 -22.74
CA GLU A 494 3.34 -12.75 -23.24
C GLU A 494 4.64 -13.06 -24.00
N GLU A 495 5.66 -12.22 -23.81
CA GLU A 495 6.99 -12.47 -24.33
C GLU A 495 7.62 -13.65 -23.59
N GLU A 496 8.16 -14.58 -24.37
CA GLU A 496 8.76 -15.81 -23.87
C GLU A 496 10.26 -15.80 -24.16
N LEU A 497 11.06 -16.03 -23.12
CA LEU A 497 12.52 -15.96 -23.15
C LEU A 497 13.09 -17.23 -22.53
N SER A 498 14.29 -17.62 -22.95
CA SER A 498 15.02 -18.73 -22.34
C SER A 498 16.47 -18.34 -22.10
N PHE A 499 16.97 -18.73 -20.93
CA PHE A 499 18.31 -18.42 -20.45
C PHE A 499 18.98 -19.69 -19.95
N GLU A 500 20.31 -19.72 -20.09
CA GLU A 500 21.17 -20.70 -19.44
C GLU A 500 22.01 -19.93 -18.42
N GLU A 501 21.85 -20.27 -17.14
CA GLU A 501 22.46 -19.53 -16.05
C GLU A 501 23.77 -20.14 -15.59
N ASP A 502 24.77 -19.29 -15.40
CA ASP A 502 26.01 -19.64 -14.74
C ASP A 502 26.08 -18.91 -13.39
N LEU A 503 26.12 -19.68 -12.30
CA LEU A 503 26.17 -19.16 -10.93
C LEU A 503 27.61 -18.97 -10.40
N THR A 504 28.64 -19.26 -11.19
CA THR A 504 30.05 -19.15 -10.74
C THR A 504 30.47 -17.73 -10.34
N SER A 505 29.82 -16.71 -10.90
CA SER A 505 30.06 -15.28 -10.62
C SER A 505 28.86 -14.59 -9.94
N PHE A 506 28.02 -15.39 -9.27
CA PHE A 506 26.80 -14.90 -8.65
C PHE A 506 27.06 -13.90 -7.50
N ASP A 507 26.30 -12.80 -7.51
CA ASP A 507 26.26 -11.79 -6.45
C ASP A 507 24.81 -11.49 -6.07
N VAL A 508 24.45 -11.75 -4.81
CA VAL A 508 23.10 -11.50 -4.27
C VAL A 508 22.72 -10.03 -4.37
N SER A 509 23.67 -9.11 -4.34
CA SER A 509 23.40 -7.67 -4.42
C SER A 509 22.75 -7.23 -5.74
N MET A 510 22.82 -8.08 -6.77
CA MET A 510 22.21 -7.84 -8.07
C MET A 510 20.73 -8.28 -8.14
N LEU A 511 20.25 -9.04 -7.14
CA LEU A 511 18.89 -9.55 -7.12
C LEU A 511 17.90 -8.46 -6.66
N PRO A 512 16.63 -8.54 -7.08
CA PRO A 512 15.60 -7.68 -6.51
C PRO A 512 15.53 -7.82 -4.99
N SER A 513 15.57 -6.69 -4.29
CA SER A 513 15.78 -6.64 -2.84
C SER A 513 14.80 -7.49 -2.02
N LEU A 514 13.53 -7.55 -2.45
CA LEU A 514 12.51 -8.40 -1.83
C LEU A 514 12.92 -9.87 -1.81
N TYR A 515 13.36 -10.42 -2.96
CA TYR A 515 13.73 -11.83 -3.05
C TYR A 515 15.11 -12.08 -2.44
N ALA A 516 16.03 -11.12 -2.54
CA ALA A 516 17.31 -11.19 -1.84
C ALA A 516 17.10 -11.38 -0.33
N LYS A 517 16.18 -10.62 0.28
CA LYS A 517 15.78 -10.81 1.69
C LYS A 517 15.28 -12.23 1.95
N HIS A 518 14.33 -12.74 1.17
CA HIS A 518 13.80 -14.10 1.39
C HIS A 518 14.88 -15.18 1.29
N ILE A 519 15.79 -15.05 0.32
CA ILE A 519 16.93 -15.95 0.16
C ILE A 519 17.85 -15.89 1.39
N PHE A 520 18.21 -14.67 1.84
CA PHE A 520 19.03 -14.51 3.05
C PHE A 520 18.35 -15.05 4.31
N GLU A 521 17.06 -14.81 4.48
CA GLU A 521 16.28 -15.34 5.61
C GLU A 521 16.29 -16.87 5.60
N LYS A 522 16.12 -17.51 4.43
CA LYS A 522 16.20 -18.97 4.29
C LYS A 522 17.58 -19.50 4.62
N TRP A 523 18.64 -18.95 4.03
CA TRP A 523 20.00 -19.39 4.29
C TRP A 523 20.42 -19.20 5.75
N ALA A 524 20.00 -18.10 6.37
CA ALA A 524 20.23 -17.87 7.79
C ALA A 524 19.50 -18.92 8.64
N MET A 525 18.26 -19.28 8.29
CA MET A 525 17.52 -20.35 8.96
C MET A 525 18.17 -21.72 8.81
N ASP A 526 18.64 -22.06 7.60
CA ASP A 526 19.33 -23.33 7.35
C ASP A 526 20.64 -23.42 8.14
N TYR A 527 21.44 -22.35 8.12
CA TYR A 527 22.64 -22.24 8.93
C TYR A 527 22.35 -22.42 10.44
N MET A 528 21.30 -21.75 10.95
CA MET A 528 20.91 -21.88 12.36
C MET A 528 20.52 -23.32 12.71
N LYS A 529 19.87 -24.06 11.80
CA LYS A 529 19.51 -25.47 12.01
C LYS A 529 20.73 -26.38 12.03
N GLU A 530 21.67 -26.17 11.11
CA GLU A 530 22.92 -26.92 11.07
C GLU A 530 23.79 -26.64 12.31
N GLU A 531 23.85 -25.38 12.75
CA GLU A 531 24.57 -24.98 13.97
C GLU A 531 23.93 -25.63 15.22
N GLU A 532 22.60 -25.65 15.31
CA GLU A 532 21.88 -26.28 16.44
C GLU A 532 22.16 -27.78 16.54
N GLU A 533 22.10 -28.50 15.41
CA GLU A 533 22.37 -29.95 15.39
C GLU A 533 23.85 -30.23 15.70
N PHE A 534 24.78 -29.41 15.20
CA PHE A 534 26.21 -29.53 15.52
C PHE A 534 26.51 -29.29 17.01
N LEU A 535 25.81 -28.35 17.66
CA LEU A 535 26.04 -27.99 19.06
C LEU A 535 25.28 -28.87 20.07
N LYS A 536 24.39 -29.73 19.61
CA LYS A 536 23.52 -30.56 20.46
C LYS A 536 24.26 -31.43 21.48
N ASP A 537 25.40 -31.98 21.10
CA ASP A 537 26.23 -32.80 22.00
C ASP A 537 27.00 -31.97 23.06
N TYR A 538 27.18 -30.66 22.80
CA TYR A 538 27.86 -29.72 23.70
C TYR A 538 26.89 -28.91 24.56
N GLU A 539 25.60 -28.94 24.25
CA GLU A 539 24.56 -28.19 24.95
C GLU A 539 24.56 -28.49 26.45
N PHE A 540 24.55 -29.78 26.84
CA PHE A 540 24.59 -30.19 28.25
C PHE A 540 25.82 -29.64 28.98
N LEU A 541 26.99 -29.65 28.32
CA LEU A 541 28.21 -29.11 28.89
C LEU A 541 28.11 -27.59 29.11
N LEU A 542 27.59 -26.85 28.12
CA LEU A 542 27.41 -25.39 28.23
C LEU A 542 26.43 -25.04 29.35
N GLU A 543 25.34 -25.79 29.50
CA GLU A 543 24.37 -25.63 30.59
C GLU A 543 25.01 -25.86 31.95
N ASP A 544 25.74 -26.97 32.11
CA ASP A 544 26.42 -27.33 33.35
C ASP A 544 27.43 -26.26 33.74
N MET A 545 28.22 -25.77 32.77
CA MET A 545 29.17 -24.68 32.97
C MET A 545 28.48 -23.39 33.40
N VAL A 546 27.36 -23.01 32.78
CA VAL A 546 26.62 -21.78 33.14
C VAL A 546 25.92 -21.92 34.50
N LEU A 547 25.40 -23.10 34.82
CA LEU A 547 24.75 -23.39 36.10
C LEU A 547 25.75 -23.30 37.26
N HIS A 548 26.90 -23.96 37.13
CA HIS A 548 27.93 -24.04 38.17
C HIS A 548 28.86 -22.83 38.23
N SER A 549 28.93 -22.02 37.16
CA SER A 549 29.70 -20.76 37.19
C SER A 549 29.03 -19.64 37.98
N LYS A 550 27.76 -19.76 38.40
CA LYS A 550 27.04 -18.71 39.15
C LYS A 550 27.78 -18.26 40.42
N SER A 551 28.57 -19.14 41.04
CA SER A 551 29.37 -18.85 42.24
C SER A 551 30.86 -18.57 41.96
N LEU A 552 31.31 -18.71 40.71
CA LEU A 552 32.72 -18.63 40.31
C LEU A 552 32.98 -17.39 39.43
N ARG A 553 33.93 -16.54 39.83
CA ARG A 553 34.32 -15.36 39.03
C ARG A 553 35.51 -15.71 38.12
N PHE A 554 35.27 -15.88 36.83
CA PHE A 554 36.32 -16.05 35.82
C PHE A 554 35.99 -15.32 34.51
N ARG A 555 37.02 -14.91 33.76
CA ARG A 555 36.92 -13.98 32.63
C ARG A 555 36.01 -14.47 31.50
N THR A 556 35.89 -15.78 31.30
CA THR A 556 35.11 -16.37 30.18
C THR A 556 33.66 -16.71 30.55
N ALA A 557 33.23 -16.52 31.81
CA ALA A 557 31.87 -16.87 32.25
C ALA A 557 30.78 -16.14 31.44
N GLN A 558 30.99 -14.85 31.16
CA GLN A 558 30.07 -14.06 30.34
C GLN A 558 29.99 -14.56 28.89
N TYR A 559 31.12 -14.95 28.31
CA TYR A 559 31.16 -15.49 26.95
C TYR A 559 30.35 -16.79 26.82
N MET A 560 30.48 -17.69 27.80
CA MET A 560 29.71 -18.96 27.80
C MET A 560 28.22 -18.72 28.00
N ARG A 561 27.86 -17.77 28.87
CA ARG A 561 26.47 -17.36 29.06
C ARG A 561 25.87 -16.80 27.77
N GLU A 562 26.64 -15.98 27.04
CA GLU A 562 26.20 -15.44 25.74
C GLU A 562 26.07 -16.54 24.68
N LYS A 563 27.01 -17.49 24.64
CA LYS A 563 26.90 -18.65 23.73
C LYS A 563 25.66 -19.49 24.01
N LEU A 564 25.36 -19.77 25.27
CA LEU A 564 24.14 -20.46 25.66
C LEU A 564 22.88 -19.63 25.33
N ARG A 565 22.92 -18.30 25.54
CA ARG A 565 21.82 -17.39 25.14
C ARG A 565 21.51 -17.51 23.66
N LEU A 566 22.53 -17.44 22.81
CA LEU A 566 22.38 -17.54 21.35
C LEU A 566 21.83 -18.91 20.95
N LEU A 567 22.35 -20.01 21.52
CA LEU A 567 21.85 -21.36 21.27
C LEU A 567 20.36 -21.50 21.61
N LEU A 568 19.95 -21.09 22.82
CA LEU A 568 18.55 -21.17 23.25
C LEU A 568 17.65 -20.27 22.39
N LYS A 569 18.14 -19.10 21.97
CA LYS A 569 17.40 -18.20 21.08
C LYS A 569 17.22 -18.82 19.69
N SER A 570 18.25 -19.41 19.10
CA SER A 570 18.15 -20.11 17.80
C SER A 570 17.13 -21.25 17.88
N LYS A 571 17.15 -22.06 18.95
CA LYS A 571 16.14 -23.11 19.19
C LYS A 571 14.72 -22.55 19.24
N LEU A 572 14.50 -21.43 19.96
CA LEU A 572 13.20 -20.78 20.01
C LEU A 572 12.74 -20.32 18.63
N LEU A 573 13.60 -19.65 17.87
CA LEU A 573 13.27 -19.18 16.52
C LEU A 573 12.95 -20.34 15.57
N ILE A 574 13.72 -21.43 15.61
CA ILE A 574 13.45 -22.64 14.84
C ILE A 574 12.07 -23.20 15.20
N LEU A 575 11.78 -23.41 16.50
CA LEU A 575 10.49 -23.93 16.96
C LEU A 575 9.30 -23.03 16.56
N ILE A 576 9.48 -21.71 16.62
CA ILE A 576 8.49 -20.73 16.21
C ILE A 576 8.22 -20.83 14.70
N LYS A 577 9.27 -20.80 13.88
CA LYS A 577 9.15 -20.86 12.41
C LYS A 577 8.57 -22.20 11.93
N GLU A 578 8.87 -23.29 12.63
CA GLU A 578 8.31 -24.63 12.36
C GLU A 578 6.91 -24.85 12.98
N LYS A 579 6.35 -23.82 13.61
CA LYS A 579 5.01 -23.85 14.22
C LYS A 579 4.84 -24.97 15.25
N ALA A 580 5.92 -25.30 15.98
CA ALA A 580 5.95 -26.32 17.04
C ALA A 580 4.91 -26.05 18.14
N SER A 581 4.61 -27.03 19.01
CA SER A 581 3.66 -26.82 20.11
C SER A 581 4.13 -25.74 21.09
N THR A 582 3.17 -25.06 21.74
CA THR A 582 3.48 -24.07 22.80
C THR A 582 4.29 -24.68 23.93
N ASP A 583 4.09 -25.97 24.22
CA ASP A 583 4.79 -26.68 25.30
C ASP A 583 6.29 -26.79 25.03
N LYS A 584 6.69 -27.07 23.77
CA LYS A 584 8.11 -27.09 23.38
C LYS A 584 8.76 -25.71 23.51
N ILE A 585 8.04 -24.65 23.14
CA ILE A 585 8.52 -23.27 23.29
C ILE A 585 8.66 -22.91 24.78
N LYS A 586 7.66 -23.26 25.61
CA LYS A 586 7.69 -23.07 27.07
C LYS A 586 8.85 -23.81 27.73
N GLU A 587 9.18 -25.02 27.27
CA GLU A 587 10.30 -25.80 27.78
C GLU A 587 11.62 -25.04 27.64
N ILE A 588 11.91 -24.50 26.46
CA ILE A 588 13.14 -23.72 26.21
C ILE A 588 13.16 -22.42 27.01
N LEU A 589 12.03 -21.71 27.12
CA LEU A 589 11.93 -20.49 27.94
C LEU A 589 12.17 -20.79 29.43
N THR A 590 11.56 -21.85 29.96
CA THR A 590 11.73 -22.28 31.36
C THR A 590 13.17 -22.69 31.65
N LYS A 591 13.81 -23.36 30.69
CA LYS A 591 15.23 -23.73 30.75
C LYS A 591 16.12 -22.49 30.81
N ALA A 592 15.86 -21.50 29.95
CA ALA A 592 16.57 -20.22 29.96
C ALA A 592 16.43 -19.50 31.33
N ASP A 593 15.22 -19.46 31.88
CA ASP A 593 14.93 -18.84 33.18
C ASP A 593 15.66 -19.55 34.33
N THR A 594 15.66 -20.89 34.33
CA THR A 594 16.38 -21.72 35.33
C THR A 594 17.88 -21.45 35.30
N LEU A 595 18.45 -21.28 34.11
CA LEU A 595 19.86 -20.97 33.90
C LEU A 595 20.17 -19.48 34.11
N SER A 596 19.14 -18.65 34.35
CA SER A 596 19.24 -17.19 34.50
C SER A 596 19.85 -16.54 33.25
N VAL A 597 19.45 -17.04 32.07
CA VAL A 597 19.85 -16.56 30.75
C VAL A 597 18.64 -15.88 30.12
N ASP A 598 18.74 -14.58 29.85
CA ASP A 598 17.64 -13.85 29.23
C ASP A 598 17.71 -13.96 27.70
N VAL A 599 16.71 -14.61 27.11
CA VAL A 599 16.53 -14.77 25.66
C VAL A 599 15.49 -13.81 25.07
N ARG A 600 14.83 -13.00 25.91
CA ARG A 600 13.70 -12.16 25.51
C ARG A 600 14.20 -10.83 24.94
N ASP A 601 13.83 -10.55 23.71
CA ASP A 601 14.07 -9.28 23.02
C ASP A 601 12.94 -8.97 22.04
N GLU A 602 12.97 -7.77 21.47
CA GLU A 602 11.92 -7.25 20.58
C GLU A 602 11.72 -8.16 19.36
N HIS A 603 12.79 -8.74 18.83
CA HIS A 603 12.71 -9.66 17.70
C HIS A 603 11.98 -10.96 18.08
N LEU A 604 12.33 -11.57 19.23
CA LEU A 604 11.60 -12.77 19.69
C LEU A 604 10.12 -12.47 19.97
N ALA A 605 9.79 -11.29 20.51
CA ALA A 605 8.41 -10.88 20.75
C ALA A 605 7.61 -10.72 19.45
N GLN A 606 8.21 -10.16 18.40
CA GLN A 606 7.61 -10.07 17.07
C GLN A 606 7.36 -11.46 16.45
N GLU A 607 8.34 -12.35 16.54
CA GLU A 607 8.22 -13.74 16.04
C GLU A 607 7.15 -14.53 16.78
N LEU A 608 7.08 -14.40 18.11
CA LEU A 608 6.02 -15.00 18.92
C LEU A 608 4.64 -14.40 18.61
N THR A 609 4.57 -13.09 18.34
CA THR A 609 3.32 -12.43 17.91
C THR A 609 2.81 -13.06 16.61
N SER A 610 3.65 -13.16 15.59
CA SER A 610 3.30 -13.81 14.32
C SER A 610 2.88 -15.27 14.52
N TYR A 611 3.62 -16.03 15.33
CA TYR A 611 3.28 -17.42 15.68
C TYR A 611 1.91 -17.55 16.36
N VAL A 612 1.60 -16.68 17.32
CA VAL A 612 0.33 -16.69 18.04
C VAL A 612 -0.83 -16.31 17.11
N VAL A 613 -0.66 -15.29 16.26
CA VAL A 613 -1.68 -14.88 15.28
C VAL A 613 -1.96 -16.02 14.30
N ASP A 614 -0.93 -16.60 13.70
CA ASP A 614 -1.05 -17.70 12.73
C ASP A 614 -1.79 -18.91 13.31
N LYS A 615 -1.48 -19.30 14.55
CA LYS A 615 -2.17 -20.42 15.21
C LYS A 615 -3.61 -20.07 15.58
N ALA A 616 -3.87 -18.85 16.05
CA ALA A 616 -5.20 -18.43 16.47
C ALA A 616 -6.24 -18.51 15.33
N ILE A 617 -5.83 -18.27 14.08
CA ILE A 617 -6.72 -18.32 12.90
C ILE A 617 -7.44 -19.68 12.79
N LYS A 618 -6.72 -20.78 13.04
CA LYS A 618 -7.23 -22.16 12.83
C LYS A 618 -7.56 -22.91 14.13
N ALA A 619 -7.19 -22.37 15.28
CA ALA A 619 -7.30 -23.06 16.56
C ALA A 619 -8.76 -23.28 17.01
N GLY A 620 -9.09 -24.49 17.46
CA GLY A 620 -10.32 -24.75 18.22
C GLY A 620 -10.28 -24.09 19.62
N ASP A 621 -11.38 -24.14 20.36
CA ASP A 621 -11.48 -23.45 21.68
C ASP A 621 -10.41 -23.91 22.68
N GLU A 622 -10.13 -25.21 22.78
CA GLU A 622 -9.11 -25.73 23.71
C GLU A 622 -7.69 -25.34 23.32
N GLU A 623 -7.37 -25.38 22.03
CA GLU A 623 -6.06 -24.96 21.51
C GLU A 623 -5.86 -23.46 21.68
N LEU A 624 -6.89 -22.66 21.36
CA LEU A 624 -6.85 -21.22 21.53
C LEU A 624 -6.67 -20.83 23.01
N LEU A 625 -7.36 -21.53 23.92
CA LEU A 625 -7.18 -21.30 25.36
C LEU A 625 -5.72 -21.52 25.78
N ARG A 626 -5.12 -22.67 25.41
CA ARG A 626 -3.72 -22.98 25.72
C ARG A 626 -2.74 -21.95 25.13
N LEU A 627 -3.01 -21.50 23.90
CA LEU A 627 -2.22 -20.49 23.22
C LEU A 627 -2.28 -19.13 23.95
N LEU A 628 -3.46 -18.72 24.41
CA LEU A 628 -3.66 -17.47 25.14
C LEU A 628 -3.10 -17.53 26.56
N GLU A 629 -3.17 -18.68 27.22
CA GLU A 629 -2.52 -18.91 28.52
C GLU A 629 -1.00 -18.80 28.38
N PHE A 630 -0.41 -19.42 27.35
CA PHE A 630 1.00 -19.24 27.01
C PHE A 630 1.36 -17.76 26.80
N ALA A 631 0.61 -17.04 25.96
CA ALA A 631 0.90 -15.65 25.67
C ALA A 631 0.80 -14.77 26.93
N ARG A 632 -0.19 -15.03 27.79
CA ARG A 632 -0.33 -14.33 29.07
C ARG A 632 0.83 -14.62 30.02
N GLU A 633 1.24 -15.87 30.17
CA GLU A 633 2.39 -16.25 30.99
C GLU A 633 3.68 -15.58 30.49
N TYR A 634 3.91 -15.60 29.17
CA TYR A 634 5.05 -14.91 28.56
C TYR A 634 5.01 -13.41 28.82
N ASN A 635 3.86 -12.76 28.60
CA ASN A 635 3.69 -11.32 28.80
C ASN A 635 3.86 -10.89 30.27
N LEU A 636 3.52 -11.76 31.23
CA LEU A 636 3.78 -11.52 32.66
C LEU A 636 5.26 -11.68 33.03
N SER A 637 6.05 -12.39 32.22
CA SER A 637 7.48 -12.59 32.43
C SER A 637 8.36 -11.42 31.94
N VAL A 638 7.79 -10.49 31.16
CA VAL A 638 8.50 -9.32 30.62
C VAL A 638 8.07 -8.02 31.31
N VAL A 639 9.01 -7.09 31.45
CA VAL A 639 8.77 -5.80 32.13
C VAL A 639 8.45 -4.69 31.14
N ARG A 640 8.97 -4.79 29.91
CA ARG A 640 8.83 -3.79 28.84
C ARG A 640 7.77 -4.23 27.84
N TYR A 641 6.90 -3.31 27.40
CA TYR A 641 5.78 -3.64 26.52
C TYR A 641 6.25 -4.06 25.12
N GLU A 642 7.40 -3.57 24.67
CA GLU A 642 8.04 -3.91 23.39
C GLU A 642 8.50 -5.36 23.34
N LEU A 643 8.61 -6.01 24.51
CA LEU A 643 8.96 -7.42 24.66
C LEU A 643 7.72 -8.31 24.82
N ALA A 644 6.51 -7.75 24.83
CA ALA A 644 5.29 -8.52 24.98
C ALA A 644 4.78 -9.01 23.61
N ILE A 645 4.13 -10.18 23.63
CA ILE A 645 3.32 -10.68 22.52
C ILE A 645 2.12 -9.75 22.36
N ASP A 646 2.00 -9.13 21.18
CA ASP A 646 0.84 -8.31 20.84
C ASP A 646 -0.35 -9.21 20.49
N LEU A 647 -1.46 -9.01 21.21
CA LEU A 647 -2.68 -9.78 21.04
C LEU A 647 -3.76 -9.04 20.26
N TRP A 648 -3.50 -7.82 19.76
CA TRP A 648 -4.50 -6.99 19.09
C TRP A 648 -5.16 -7.72 17.91
N GLN A 649 -4.39 -8.39 17.04
CA GLN A 649 -4.97 -9.16 15.93
C GLN A 649 -5.73 -10.41 16.40
N VAL A 650 -5.27 -11.05 17.47
CA VAL A 650 -5.97 -12.20 18.07
C VAL A 650 -7.33 -11.77 18.63
N GLN A 651 -7.42 -10.56 19.21
CA GLN A 651 -8.70 -9.98 19.62
C GLN A 651 -9.68 -9.87 18.44
N ASN A 652 -9.19 -9.48 17.25
CA ASN A 652 -10.01 -9.38 16.03
C ASN A 652 -10.46 -10.77 15.54
N ILE A 653 -9.54 -11.74 15.48
CA ILE A 653 -9.86 -13.13 15.10
C ILE A 653 -10.94 -13.71 16.01
N VAL A 654 -10.78 -13.53 17.33
CA VAL A 654 -11.76 -13.97 18.34
C VAL A 654 -13.08 -13.24 18.20
N TRP A 655 -13.04 -11.94 17.89
CA TRP A 655 -14.25 -11.15 17.66
C TRP A 655 -15.04 -11.66 16.47
N GLU A 656 -14.42 -11.92 15.32
CA GLU A 656 -15.11 -12.42 14.11
C GLU A 656 -15.85 -13.74 14.37
N ARG A 657 -15.24 -14.66 15.13
CA ARG A 657 -15.83 -15.97 15.45
C ARG A 657 -16.56 -16.03 16.79
N ARG A 658 -16.79 -14.90 17.46
CA ARG A 658 -17.26 -14.83 18.86
C ARG A 658 -18.53 -15.62 19.16
N GLN A 659 -19.43 -15.78 18.20
CA GLN A 659 -20.66 -16.56 18.36
C GLN A 659 -20.41 -18.08 18.46
N ALA A 660 -19.29 -18.57 17.93
CA ALA A 660 -18.92 -19.98 17.94
C ALA A 660 -18.10 -20.38 19.17
N ILE A 661 -17.51 -19.42 19.89
CA ILE A 661 -16.66 -19.66 21.06
C ILE A 661 -17.54 -19.95 22.28
N LYS A 662 -17.34 -21.11 22.90
CA LYS A 662 -18.10 -21.56 24.07
C LYS A 662 -17.38 -21.24 25.39
N ASN A 663 -16.06 -21.15 25.36
CA ASN A 663 -15.27 -20.94 26.58
C ASN A 663 -15.07 -19.44 26.88
N ASN A 664 -15.80 -18.93 27.87
CA ASN A 664 -15.75 -17.53 28.27
C ASN A 664 -14.35 -17.05 28.72
N ARG A 665 -13.50 -17.95 29.19
CA ARG A 665 -12.14 -17.63 29.62
C ARG A 665 -11.28 -17.06 28.49
N ILE A 666 -11.59 -17.40 27.22
CA ILE A 666 -10.92 -16.83 26.05
C ILE A 666 -11.13 -15.31 25.98
N PHE A 667 -12.36 -14.84 26.21
CA PHE A 667 -12.67 -13.40 26.22
C PHE A 667 -11.99 -12.70 27.41
N GLU A 668 -11.96 -13.34 28.57
CA GLU A 668 -11.27 -12.80 29.76
C GLU A 668 -9.77 -12.64 29.54
N LEU A 669 -9.10 -13.64 28.96
CA LEU A 669 -7.67 -13.58 28.64
C LEU A 669 -7.33 -12.48 27.63
N LEU A 670 -8.26 -12.18 26.72
CA LEU A 670 -8.12 -11.14 25.71
C LEU A 670 -8.67 -9.79 26.13
N ASN A 671 -9.14 -9.62 27.36
CA ASN A 671 -9.80 -8.39 27.82
C ASN A 671 -10.96 -7.95 26.91
N ILE A 672 -11.71 -8.89 26.35
CA ILE A 672 -12.92 -8.60 25.58
C ILE A 672 -14.12 -8.73 26.52
N LEU A 673 -15.03 -7.76 26.51
CA LEU A 673 -16.27 -7.89 27.26
C LEU A 673 -17.14 -8.98 26.63
N PRO A 674 -17.49 -10.07 27.36
CA PRO A 674 -18.47 -11.02 26.87
C PRO A 674 -19.81 -10.27 26.74
N PHE A 675 -20.49 -10.47 25.61
CA PHE A 675 -21.69 -9.78 25.15
C PHE A 675 -22.35 -8.85 26.20
N SER A 676 -22.27 -7.53 26.01
CA SER A 676 -23.30 -6.64 26.54
C SER A 676 -24.59 -6.94 25.78
N SER A 677 -25.65 -7.26 26.51
CA SER A 677 -27.02 -7.43 26.00
C SER A 677 -27.47 -6.21 25.20
#